data_AF-A0A176VYD4-F1
#
_entry.id   AF-A0A176VYD4-F1
#
_cell.length_a   1.000
_cell.length_b   1.000
_cell.length_c   1.000
_cell.angle_alpha   90.00
_cell.angle_beta   90.00
_cell.angle_gamma   90.00
#
_symmetry.space_group_name_H-M   'P 1'
#
loop_
_entity.id
_entity.type
_entity.pdbx_description
1 polymer ?
#
loop_
_entity_poly.entity_id
_entity_poly.type
_entity_poly.pdbx_seq_one_letter_code
_entity_poly.pdbx_strand_id
1 'polypeptide(L)'
;MWNRTQRSGYLYQSGLTERFFLNLASGLRENSHSKLTSLVLHDSWGNAVKFIIEVLTGHHQLETLILDITWGGDEATVRLLSQALKQNSSLKQLALWQVKDGCAALLLNALAGDDGNRSIEQLELKGMSGIGKCLAEVFISNRSLRVVTLDWIFMDVEEWRLLGEAIRDNATATTVSVQFSNFKFTSHVNFLASYTHVNYVLEEFSWAASSEGKEPVLHLELYDSERDSLSYVSRTSQLSKLKFLGSVLRGEIKSVHSLSLPLHGIYLSRGMSIEDILPINRITGETSSLKRLQLHGIYYVMWLWKHLVQCLRWNTSVNSLSLCFSLKKKEFKHGAFKDGGELKEEFEDGEFKDGGGLEEEFEDGEFEEVFRDLMALLQANLTLQEIDVSKTPWARDGKAALIEAALKQNQERAEYMSVFTEAKLQLGDAKAGRLFLCGSPRAVLGELIAMGQHFKAQESNAYEKIMSSDSYTSKDGFVSESVFTRLIETFLEKQPRLQNVDREVIEKILFNLDLGFKLENSFQYFIPSFIMEEQKQQEGVRVVSMSWESKAANPNFVGIRIQCKDQKTMSLSAAFFPRYQMFMRRKLISEMSVPMETMTFSRYYLKLFLDGHEIYVEHVQSEESHYYVDVLMLCSEHKSKETAIKYVLYNIVKELISFCATPNGCPS
;
A
#
# COMPACT_ATOMS: atom_id res chain seq x y z
N MET A 1 37.01 -29.19 -23.29
CA MET A 1 36.05 -28.26 -23.93
C MET A 1 35.69 -27.07 -23.05
N TRP A 2 35.93 -27.13 -21.73
CA TRP A 2 35.76 -25.98 -20.83
C TRP A 2 37.14 -25.46 -20.45
N ASN A 3 37.38 -24.16 -20.65
CA ASN A 3 38.65 -23.53 -20.34
C ASN A 3 38.80 -23.37 -18.82
N ARG A 4 40.02 -23.21 -18.30
CA ARG A 4 40.33 -22.92 -16.87
C ARG A 4 39.61 -21.68 -16.31
N THR A 5 38.94 -20.90 -17.16
CA THR A 5 38.23 -19.67 -16.82
C THR A 5 36.71 -19.81 -16.79
N GLN A 6 36.13 -20.89 -17.32
CA GLN A 6 34.69 -21.02 -17.48
C GLN A 6 34.02 -21.40 -16.15
N ARG A 7 33.10 -20.55 -15.68
CA ARG A 7 32.40 -20.71 -14.38
C ARG A 7 31.03 -21.38 -14.47
N SER A 8 30.35 -21.18 -15.59
CA SER A 8 29.02 -21.74 -15.84
C SER A 8 29.01 -22.43 -17.17
N GLY A 9 28.16 -23.45 -17.30
CA GLY A 9 27.79 -23.87 -18.63
C GLY A 9 26.60 -24.77 -18.69
N TYR A 10 26.13 -24.81 -19.93
CA TYR A 10 24.77 -25.15 -20.29
C TYR A 10 24.87 -26.24 -21.34
N LEU A 11 24.22 -27.37 -21.09
CA LEU A 11 24.12 -28.46 -22.05
C LEU A 11 22.64 -28.63 -22.40
N TYR A 12 22.30 -28.22 -23.61
CA TYR A 12 21.00 -28.48 -24.24
C TYR A 12 21.11 -29.72 -25.11
N GLN A 13 20.21 -30.69 -24.95
CA GLN A 13 20.24 -31.87 -25.79
C GLN A 13 19.47 -31.66 -27.10
N SER A 14 20.22 -31.72 -28.21
CA SER A 14 19.78 -32.45 -29.40
C SER A 14 20.97 -33.27 -29.91
N GLY A 15 21.04 -34.56 -29.53
CA GLY A 15 22.00 -35.53 -30.10
C GLY A 15 23.30 -35.84 -29.33
N LEU A 16 23.43 -35.47 -28.05
CA LEU A 16 24.61 -35.86 -27.25
C LEU A 16 24.57 -37.36 -26.86
N THR A 17 25.74 -38.03 -26.90
CA THR A 17 25.88 -39.48 -26.62
C THR A 17 26.39 -39.75 -25.19
N GLU A 18 26.18 -40.96 -24.65
CA GLU A 18 26.76 -41.39 -23.35
C GLU A 18 28.27 -41.18 -23.28
N ARG A 19 28.97 -41.46 -24.39
CA ARG A 19 30.42 -41.27 -24.48
C ARG A 19 30.84 -39.81 -24.31
N PHE A 20 30.03 -38.86 -24.80
CA PHE A 20 30.30 -37.44 -24.60
C PHE A 20 30.24 -37.08 -23.11
N PHE A 21 29.19 -37.54 -22.42
CA PHE A 21 29.02 -37.30 -21.00
C PHE A 21 30.13 -37.95 -20.18
N LEU A 22 30.49 -39.20 -20.43
CA LEU A 22 31.59 -39.86 -19.71
C LEU A 22 32.93 -39.14 -19.89
N ASN A 23 33.26 -38.72 -21.12
CA ASN A 23 34.48 -37.95 -21.38
C ASN A 23 34.46 -36.57 -20.69
N LEU A 24 33.28 -35.98 -20.53
CA LEU A 24 33.13 -34.72 -19.82
C LEU A 24 33.35 -34.91 -18.31
N ALA A 25 32.81 -35.99 -17.71
CA ALA A 25 33.03 -36.30 -16.29
C ALA A 25 34.52 -36.56 -16.03
N SER A 26 35.16 -37.39 -16.86
CA SER A 26 36.59 -37.68 -16.70
C SER A 26 37.43 -36.41 -16.81
N GLY A 27 37.12 -35.55 -17.79
CA GLY A 27 37.82 -34.28 -17.97
C GLY A 27 37.61 -33.30 -16.81
N LEU A 28 36.42 -33.28 -16.19
CA LEU A 28 36.16 -32.47 -15.00
C LEU A 28 36.86 -33.03 -13.76
N ARG A 29 36.89 -34.35 -13.59
CA ARG A 29 37.57 -35.02 -12.47
C ARG A 29 39.09 -34.83 -12.53
N GLU A 30 39.68 -34.94 -13.71
CA GLU A 30 41.13 -34.75 -13.91
C GLU A 30 41.56 -33.28 -13.80
N ASN A 31 40.62 -32.35 -14.01
CA ASN A 31 40.88 -30.93 -13.94
C ASN A 31 40.41 -30.36 -12.59
N SER A 32 41.14 -30.67 -11.52
CA SER A 32 40.91 -30.11 -10.17
C SER A 32 41.00 -28.58 -10.10
N HIS A 33 41.57 -27.95 -11.13
CA HIS A 33 41.62 -26.49 -11.32
C HIS A 33 40.44 -25.93 -12.12
N SER A 34 39.49 -26.77 -12.54
CA SER A 34 38.24 -26.33 -13.14
C SER A 34 37.55 -25.34 -12.22
N LYS A 35 37.20 -24.17 -12.74
CA LYS A 35 36.45 -23.13 -12.02
C LYS A 35 34.95 -23.28 -12.20
N LEU A 36 34.50 -24.46 -12.64
CA LEU A 36 33.09 -24.74 -12.87
C LEU A 36 32.33 -24.74 -11.55
N THR A 37 31.45 -23.75 -11.37
CA THR A 37 30.61 -23.59 -10.19
C THR A 37 29.13 -23.83 -10.49
N SER A 38 28.70 -23.75 -11.76
CA SER A 38 27.30 -23.94 -12.16
C SER A 38 27.15 -24.86 -13.37
N LEU A 39 26.33 -25.90 -13.23
CA LEU A 39 26.02 -26.87 -14.27
C LEU A 39 24.50 -26.92 -14.51
N VAL A 40 24.09 -26.70 -15.76
CA VAL A 40 22.70 -26.76 -16.19
C VAL A 40 22.53 -27.82 -17.28
N LEU A 41 21.61 -28.76 -17.05
CA LEU A 41 21.32 -29.88 -17.95
C LEU A 41 19.84 -29.88 -18.32
N HIS A 42 19.55 -29.80 -19.63
CA HIS A 42 18.20 -29.93 -20.17
C HIS A 42 18.04 -31.26 -20.94
N ASP A 43 16.88 -31.91 -20.78
CA ASP A 43 16.36 -33.02 -21.60
C ASP A 43 17.24 -34.28 -21.74
N SER A 44 18.12 -34.59 -20.77
CA SER A 44 19.23 -35.55 -20.99
C SER A 44 19.35 -36.79 -20.11
N TRP A 45 18.25 -37.29 -19.52
CA TRP A 45 18.30 -38.32 -18.46
C TRP A 45 19.14 -39.56 -18.79
N GLY A 46 18.80 -40.32 -19.84
CA GLY A 46 19.25 -41.71 -19.97
C GLY A 46 20.77 -41.89 -19.89
N ASN A 47 21.52 -40.98 -20.51
CA ASN A 47 22.97 -41.07 -20.60
C ASN A 47 23.71 -40.07 -19.69
N ALA A 48 23.04 -39.01 -19.23
CA ALA A 48 23.69 -37.98 -18.42
C ALA A 48 23.78 -38.33 -16.94
N VAL A 49 22.95 -39.25 -16.41
CA VAL A 49 22.91 -39.47 -14.96
C VAL A 49 24.21 -40.03 -14.39
N LYS A 50 24.83 -41.00 -15.08
CA LYS A 50 26.15 -41.51 -14.67
C LYS A 50 27.17 -40.37 -14.60
N PHE A 51 27.14 -39.47 -15.59
CA PHE A 51 27.97 -38.28 -15.61
C PHE A 51 27.66 -37.34 -14.44
N ILE A 52 26.39 -37.06 -14.14
CA ILE A 52 26.00 -36.22 -12.99
C ILE A 52 26.54 -36.83 -11.69
N ILE A 53 26.39 -38.14 -11.51
CA ILE A 53 26.90 -38.86 -10.34
C ILE A 53 28.42 -38.72 -10.23
N GLU A 54 29.15 -38.91 -11.33
CA GLU A 54 30.61 -38.76 -11.36
C GLU A 54 31.06 -37.31 -11.07
N VAL A 55 30.34 -36.32 -11.60
CA VAL A 55 30.63 -34.91 -11.32
C VAL A 55 30.36 -34.57 -9.86
N LEU A 56 29.23 -35.00 -9.31
CA LEU A 56 28.87 -34.73 -7.91
C LEU A 56 29.85 -35.40 -6.94
N THR A 57 30.33 -36.60 -7.25
CA THR A 57 31.27 -37.34 -6.39
C THR A 57 32.71 -36.84 -6.53
N GLY A 58 33.12 -36.32 -7.69
CA GLY A 58 34.50 -35.91 -7.98
C GLY A 58 34.79 -34.40 -7.94
N HIS A 59 33.78 -33.53 -8.08
CA HIS A 59 33.99 -32.09 -8.25
C HIS A 59 33.56 -31.28 -7.01
N HIS A 60 34.54 -30.88 -6.20
CA HIS A 60 34.34 -30.16 -4.93
C HIS A 60 34.17 -28.62 -5.06
N GLN A 61 33.79 -28.12 -6.23
CA GLN A 61 33.57 -26.67 -6.44
C GLN A 61 32.23 -26.37 -7.11
N LEU A 62 31.45 -27.41 -7.44
CA LEU A 62 30.14 -27.21 -8.02
C LEU A 62 29.19 -26.68 -6.95
N GLU A 63 28.72 -25.45 -7.11
CA GLU A 63 27.82 -24.76 -6.17
C GLU A 63 26.36 -24.81 -6.61
N THR A 64 26.10 -24.87 -7.93
CA THR A 64 24.75 -24.87 -8.49
C THR A 64 24.58 -26.02 -9.48
N LEU A 65 23.49 -26.79 -9.30
CA LEU A 65 23.06 -27.84 -10.22
C LEU A 65 21.60 -27.63 -10.60
N ILE A 66 21.33 -27.50 -11.89
CA ILE A 66 19.97 -27.41 -12.45
C ILE A 66 19.74 -28.61 -13.36
N LEU A 67 18.71 -29.40 -13.05
CA LEU A 67 18.28 -30.56 -13.79
C LEU A 67 16.86 -30.33 -14.31
N ASP A 68 16.74 -30.03 -15.59
CA ASP A 68 15.45 -29.95 -16.29
C ASP A 68 15.27 -31.18 -17.14
N ILE A 69 14.67 -32.21 -16.57
CA ILE A 69 14.72 -33.53 -17.17
C ILE A 69 13.41 -34.27 -16.98
N THR A 70 12.82 -34.71 -18.10
CA THR A 70 11.73 -35.68 -18.09
C THR A 70 12.25 -37.01 -17.57
N TRP A 71 11.97 -37.29 -16.31
CA TRP A 71 12.50 -38.46 -15.63
C TRP A 71 11.83 -39.75 -16.09
N GLY A 72 12.68 -40.77 -16.31
CA GLY A 72 12.29 -42.14 -16.64
C GLY A 72 13.31 -43.16 -16.12
N GLY A 73 14.10 -42.77 -15.11
CA GLY A 73 15.14 -43.62 -14.52
C GLY A 73 14.56 -44.67 -13.59
N ASP A 74 15.24 -45.81 -13.54
CA ASP A 74 14.95 -46.85 -12.54
C ASP A 74 15.30 -46.39 -11.12
N GLU A 75 14.77 -47.13 -10.13
CA GLU A 75 15.00 -46.87 -8.71
C GLU A 75 16.50 -46.92 -8.33
N ALA A 76 17.29 -47.78 -8.99
CA ALA A 76 18.72 -47.88 -8.76
C ALA A 76 19.43 -46.56 -9.09
N THR A 77 19.04 -45.92 -10.19
CA THR A 77 19.56 -44.62 -10.62
C THR A 77 19.17 -43.51 -9.66
N VAL A 78 17.91 -43.49 -9.18
CA VAL A 78 17.45 -42.56 -8.12
C VAL A 78 18.36 -42.68 -6.89
N ARG A 79 18.62 -43.90 -6.44
CA ARG A 79 19.43 -44.18 -5.24
C ARG A 79 20.87 -43.68 -5.41
N LEU A 80 21.51 -44.00 -6.53
CA LEU A 80 22.88 -43.55 -6.80
C LEU A 80 22.99 -42.03 -6.86
N LEU A 81 22.04 -41.35 -7.52
CA LEU A 81 22.03 -39.89 -7.56
C LEU A 81 21.79 -39.28 -6.18
N SER A 82 20.85 -39.84 -5.41
CA SER A 82 20.58 -39.35 -4.05
C SER A 82 21.81 -39.47 -3.14
N GLN A 83 22.57 -40.56 -3.27
CA GLN A 83 23.81 -40.77 -2.52
C GLN A 83 24.91 -39.78 -2.95
N ALA A 84 25.03 -39.54 -4.26
CA ALA A 84 25.98 -38.55 -4.78
C ALA A 84 25.67 -37.13 -4.30
N LEU A 85 24.38 -36.74 -4.32
CA LEU A 85 23.94 -35.46 -3.74
C LEU A 85 24.25 -35.40 -2.25
N LYS A 86 23.91 -36.44 -1.49
CA LYS A 86 24.15 -36.52 -0.03
C LYS A 86 25.62 -36.34 0.36
N GLN A 87 26.53 -36.89 -0.45
CA GLN A 87 27.98 -36.81 -0.21
C GLN A 87 28.62 -35.50 -0.67
N ASN A 88 27.96 -34.75 -1.56
CA ASN A 88 28.52 -33.50 -2.07
C ASN A 88 28.38 -32.39 -1.03
N SER A 89 29.49 -31.83 -0.58
CA SER A 89 29.53 -30.75 0.43
C SER A 89 29.68 -29.35 -0.15
N SER A 90 29.76 -29.23 -1.48
CA SER A 90 30.01 -27.96 -2.18
C SER A 90 28.74 -27.35 -2.76
N LEU A 91 27.74 -28.20 -3.05
CA LEU A 91 26.51 -27.80 -3.71
C LEU A 91 25.64 -26.99 -2.76
N LYS A 92 25.36 -25.75 -3.14
CA LYS A 92 24.54 -24.78 -2.40
C LYS A 92 23.13 -24.63 -2.95
N GLN A 93 22.97 -24.86 -4.26
CA GLN A 93 21.69 -24.74 -4.95
C GLN A 93 21.41 -25.98 -5.79
N LEU A 94 20.20 -26.52 -5.61
CA LEU A 94 19.65 -27.60 -6.42
C LEU A 94 18.33 -27.16 -7.03
N ALA A 95 18.22 -27.25 -8.36
CA ALA A 95 16.97 -27.03 -9.08
C ALA A 95 16.56 -28.29 -9.85
N LEU A 96 15.32 -28.72 -9.68
CA LEU A 96 14.73 -29.90 -10.33
C LEU A 96 13.46 -29.48 -11.08
N TRP A 97 13.46 -29.59 -12.41
CA TRP A 97 12.34 -29.21 -13.26
C TRP A 97 11.79 -30.42 -14.01
N GLN A 98 10.45 -30.51 -14.06
CA GLN A 98 9.66 -31.52 -14.79
C GLN A 98 9.98 -32.99 -14.48
N VAL A 99 10.47 -33.26 -13.27
CA VAL A 99 10.83 -34.62 -12.85
C VAL A 99 9.56 -35.43 -12.55
N LYS A 100 9.25 -36.37 -13.44
CA LYS A 100 8.15 -37.33 -13.28
C LYS A 100 8.63 -38.63 -12.66
N ASP A 101 7.95 -39.09 -11.62
CA ASP A 101 8.26 -40.33 -10.90
C ASP A 101 9.66 -40.32 -10.22
N GLY A 102 9.79 -40.99 -9.08
CA GLY A 102 11.07 -41.11 -8.37
C GLY A 102 11.60 -39.83 -7.70
N CYS A 103 11.11 -38.62 -8.00
CA CYS A 103 11.65 -37.41 -7.36
C CYS A 103 11.38 -37.36 -5.86
N ALA A 104 10.23 -37.85 -5.40
CA ALA A 104 9.95 -37.94 -3.97
C ALA A 104 11.03 -38.78 -3.27
N ALA A 105 11.42 -39.92 -3.85
CA ALA A 105 12.48 -40.77 -3.32
C ALA A 105 13.86 -40.09 -3.42
N LEU A 106 14.15 -39.36 -4.51
CA LEU A 106 15.38 -38.58 -4.64
C LEU A 106 15.51 -37.55 -3.51
N LEU A 107 14.48 -36.73 -3.32
CA LEU A 107 14.46 -35.64 -2.34
C LEU A 107 14.54 -36.19 -0.91
N LEU A 108 13.77 -37.22 -0.57
CA LEU A 108 13.83 -37.88 0.74
C LEU A 108 15.24 -38.43 1.02
N ASN A 109 15.80 -39.20 0.09
CA ASN A 109 17.09 -39.86 0.34
C ASN A 109 18.27 -38.89 0.33
N ALA A 110 18.18 -37.80 -0.42
CA ALA A 110 19.25 -36.82 -0.56
C ALA A 110 19.22 -35.74 0.54
N LEU A 111 18.03 -35.26 0.93
CA LEU A 111 17.87 -34.07 1.77
C LEU A 111 17.27 -34.34 3.15
N ALA A 112 16.42 -35.37 3.29
CA ALA A 112 15.75 -35.66 4.55
C ALA A 112 16.63 -36.50 5.51
N GLY A 113 16.22 -36.57 6.77
CA GLY A 113 16.93 -37.28 7.84
C GLY A 113 18.19 -36.57 8.30
N ASP A 114 18.84 -37.10 9.36
CA ASP A 114 20.00 -36.50 10.00
C ASP A 114 21.25 -36.44 9.11
N ASP A 115 21.39 -37.43 8.25
CA ASP A 115 22.51 -37.58 7.32
C ASP A 115 22.25 -36.95 5.95
N GLY A 116 21.09 -36.32 5.74
CA GLY A 116 20.75 -35.59 4.53
C GLY A 116 21.74 -34.45 4.24
N ASN A 117 21.83 -34.04 2.96
CA ASN A 117 22.74 -32.99 2.54
C ASN A 117 22.47 -31.67 3.30
N ARG A 118 23.53 -31.11 3.91
CA ARG A 118 23.50 -29.85 4.67
C ARG A 118 24.17 -28.68 3.97
N SER A 119 24.80 -28.89 2.83
CA SER A 119 25.40 -27.81 2.03
C SER A 119 24.37 -27.11 1.14
N ILE A 120 23.30 -27.81 0.74
CA ILE A 120 22.22 -27.24 -0.08
C ILE A 120 21.38 -26.30 0.79
N GLU A 121 21.49 -25.01 0.51
CA GLU A 121 20.73 -23.94 1.18
C GLU A 121 19.54 -23.47 0.33
N GLN A 122 19.57 -23.74 -0.98
CA GLN A 122 18.56 -23.30 -1.94
C GLN A 122 17.99 -24.47 -2.75
N LEU A 123 16.67 -24.62 -2.72
CA LEU A 123 15.95 -25.67 -3.44
C LEU A 123 14.90 -25.06 -4.35
N GLU A 124 14.94 -25.40 -5.63
CA GLU A 124 13.95 -24.97 -6.62
C GLU A 124 13.30 -26.19 -7.27
N LEU A 125 11.98 -26.27 -7.22
CA LEU A 125 11.21 -27.38 -7.75
C LEU A 125 10.18 -26.84 -8.73
N LYS A 126 10.15 -27.39 -9.95
CA LYS A 126 9.26 -26.91 -11.01
C LYS A 126 8.49 -28.03 -11.70
N GLY A 127 7.16 -27.89 -11.81
CA GLY A 127 6.33 -28.77 -12.65
C GLY A 127 6.28 -30.22 -12.17
N MET A 128 6.08 -30.44 -10.87
CA MET A 128 6.16 -31.76 -10.23
C MET A 128 4.84 -32.12 -9.54
N SER A 129 4.58 -33.41 -9.35
CA SER A 129 3.34 -33.89 -8.71
C SER A 129 3.60 -34.95 -7.64
N GLY A 130 2.76 -35.01 -6.61
CA GLY A 130 2.77 -36.10 -5.61
C GLY A 130 3.99 -36.10 -4.69
N ILE A 131 4.59 -34.92 -4.47
CA ILE A 131 5.77 -34.75 -3.62
C ILE A 131 5.45 -34.16 -2.25
N GLY A 132 4.19 -33.90 -1.91
CA GLY A 132 3.85 -33.09 -0.73
C GLY A 132 4.27 -33.68 0.60
N LYS A 133 3.97 -34.97 0.82
CA LYS A 133 4.44 -35.68 2.02
C LYS A 133 5.97 -35.72 2.11
N CYS A 134 6.64 -35.88 0.96
CA CYS A 134 8.10 -35.87 0.89
C CYS A 134 8.67 -34.49 1.24
N LEU A 135 8.08 -33.41 0.71
CA LEU A 135 8.53 -32.06 1.01
C LEU A 135 8.33 -31.72 2.48
N ALA A 136 7.18 -32.07 3.07
CA ALA A 136 6.95 -31.88 4.49
C ALA A 136 8.06 -32.54 5.33
N GLU A 137 8.42 -33.79 5.04
CA GLU A 137 9.52 -34.50 5.72
C GLU A 137 10.89 -33.82 5.51
N VAL A 138 11.17 -33.35 4.29
CA VAL A 138 12.39 -32.59 4.00
C VAL A 138 12.43 -31.29 4.81
N PHE A 139 11.33 -30.55 4.93
CA PHE A 139 11.26 -29.34 5.76
C PHE A 139 11.40 -29.66 7.25
N ILE A 140 10.83 -30.76 7.75
CA ILE A 140 10.94 -31.13 9.18
C ILE A 140 12.38 -31.49 9.55
N SER A 141 13.06 -32.25 8.68
CA SER A 141 14.37 -32.85 8.98
C SER A 141 15.57 -32.04 8.47
N ASN A 142 15.41 -31.24 7.42
CA ASN A 142 16.50 -30.45 6.85
C ASN A 142 16.57 -29.04 7.48
N ARG A 143 17.64 -28.81 8.24
CA ARG A 143 17.93 -27.54 8.93
C ARG A 143 18.93 -26.65 8.17
N SER A 144 19.21 -26.94 6.91
CA SER A 144 20.10 -26.14 6.06
C SER A 144 19.35 -25.34 5.00
N LEU A 145 18.15 -25.76 4.61
CA LEU A 145 17.35 -25.04 3.62
C LEU A 145 16.96 -23.67 4.16
N ARG A 146 17.26 -22.64 3.36
CA ARG A 146 16.98 -21.23 3.64
C ARG A 146 16.00 -20.64 2.63
N VAL A 147 16.19 -20.96 1.36
CA VAL A 147 15.35 -20.49 0.26
C VAL A 147 14.76 -21.68 -0.48
N VAL A 148 13.44 -21.76 -0.54
CA VAL A 148 12.73 -22.80 -1.29
C VAL A 148 11.77 -22.15 -2.27
N THR A 149 11.86 -22.54 -3.54
CA THR A 149 10.95 -22.08 -4.59
C THR A 149 10.18 -23.26 -5.15
N LEU A 150 8.85 -23.18 -5.09
CA LEU A 150 7.92 -24.20 -5.55
C LEU A 150 7.12 -23.60 -6.70
N ASP A 151 7.44 -24.01 -7.92
CA ASP A 151 6.79 -23.51 -9.13
C ASP A 151 5.99 -24.63 -9.79
N TRP A 152 4.68 -24.43 -9.96
CA TRP A 152 3.81 -25.39 -10.64
C TRP A 152 3.85 -26.80 -10.00
N ILE A 153 3.78 -26.84 -8.66
CA ILE A 153 3.72 -28.09 -7.91
C ILE A 153 2.26 -28.53 -7.74
N PHE A 154 1.98 -29.79 -8.08
CA PHE A 154 0.66 -30.41 -7.99
C PHE A 154 0.58 -31.29 -6.73
N MET A 155 -0.20 -30.84 -5.77
CA MET A 155 -0.47 -31.51 -4.49
C MET A 155 -1.95 -31.35 -4.15
N ASP A 156 -2.50 -32.31 -3.43
CA ASP A 156 -3.85 -32.14 -2.88
C ASP A 156 -3.86 -31.16 -1.68
N VAL A 157 -5.05 -30.81 -1.19
CA VAL A 157 -5.20 -29.84 -0.08
C VAL A 157 -4.47 -30.31 1.18
N GLU A 158 -4.53 -31.61 1.47
CA GLU A 158 -3.96 -32.18 2.68
C GLU A 158 -2.43 -32.16 2.63
N GLU A 159 -1.86 -32.45 1.46
CA GLU A 159 -0.43 -32.32 1.19
C GLU A 159 0.06 -30.87 1.33
N TRP A 160 -0.69 -29.89 0.82
CA TRP A 160 -0.37 -28.47 1.02
C TRP A 160 -0.47 -28.07 2.50
N ARG A 161 -1.50 -28.53 3.21
CA ARG A 161 -1.67 -28.30 4.65
C ARG A 161 -0.46 -28.83 5.45
N LEU A 162 -0.06 -30.08 5.20
CA LEU A 162 1.12 -30.70 5.82
C LEU A 162 2.41 -29.94 5.50
N LEU A 163 2.56 -29.47 4.26
CA LEU A 163 3.71 -28.65 3.88
C LEU A 163 3.72 -27.31 4.63
N GLY A 164 2.56 -26.66 4.80
CA GLY A 164 2.43 -25.44 5.58
C GLY A 164 2.86 -25.65 7.04
N GLU A 165 2.38 -26.72 7.68
CA GLU A 165 2.79 -27.10 9.04
C GLU A 165 4.31 -27.34 9.13
N ALA A 166 4.88 -28.05 8.16
CA ALA A 166 6.31 -28.31 8.12
C ALA A 166 7.15 -27.04 7.94
N ILE A 167 6.68 -26.10 7.11
CA ILE A 167 7.33 -24.79 6.90
C ILE A 167 7.29 -23.97 8.20
N ARG A 168 6.15 -23.94 8.89
CA ARG A 168 6.01 -23.27 10.19
C ARG A 168 7.01 -23.81 11.22
N ASP A 169 7.19 -25.12 11.25
CA ASP A 169 8.04 -25.80 12.24
C ASP A 169 9.54 -25.81 11.83
N ASN A 170 9.85 -25.35 10.60
CA ASN A 170 11.21 -25.21 10.11
C ASN A 170 11.83 -23.86 10.55
N ALA A 171 12.75 -23.93 11.51
CA ALA A 171 13.42 -22.74 12.05
C ALA A 171 14.44 -22.06 11.09
N THR A 172 14.85 -22.72 10.00
CA THR A 172 15.94 -22.28 9.11
C THR A 172 15.47 -21.74 7.77
N ALA A 173 14.33 -22.21 7.27
CA ALA A 173 13.70 -21.73 6.05
C ALA A 173 13.27 -20.28 6.25
N THR A 174 14.07 -19.34 5.75
CA THR A 174 13.79 -17.91 5.87
C THR A 174 12.80 -17.46 4.81
N THR A 175 12.81 -18.11 3.64
CA THR A 175 12.05 -17.66 2.47
C THR A 175 11.49 -18.86 1.72
N VAL A 176 10.16 -18.91 1.58
CA VAL A 176 9.49 -19.88 0.72
C VAL A 176 8.66 -19.15 -0.31
N SER A 177 8.97 -19.35 -1.57
CA SER A 177 8.19 -18.82 -2.70
C SER A 177 7.35 -19.92 -3.32
N VAL A 178 6.07 -19.66 -3.49
CA VAL A 178 5.14 -20.60 -4.13
C VAL A 178 4.45 -19.90 -5.29
N GLN A 179 4.66 -20.44 -6.49
CA GLN A 179 4.08 -19.97 -7.73
C GLN A 179 3.04 -20.98 -8.22
N PHE A 180 1.79 -20.55 -8.17
CA PHE A 180 0.66 -21.33 -8.67
C PHE A 180 0.35 -20.90 -10.09
N SER A 181 0.43 -21.81 -11.06
CA SER A 181 -0.12 -21.55 -12.40
C SER A 181 -1.29 -22.47 -12.70
N ASN A 182 -2.29 -21.92 -13.39
CA ASN A 182 -3.35 -22.72 -13.97
C ASN A 182 -2.84 -23.40 -15.24
N PHE A 183 -2.28 -24.60 -15.12
CA PHE A 183 -1.95 -25.36 -16.33
C PHE A 183 -3.22 -25.95 -16.95
N LYS A 184 -3.40 -25.77 -18.27
CA LYS A 184 -4.41 -26.50 -19.04
C LYS A 184 -3.98 -27.97 -19.10
N PHE A 185 -4.60 -28.83 -18.31
CA PHE A 185 -4.51 -30.27 -18.57
C PHE A 185 -5.00 -30.54 -19.98
N THR A 186 -4.16 -31.21 -20.78
CA THR A 186 -4.52 -31.68 -22.12
C THR A 186 -5.54 -32.82 -22.07
N SER A 187 -5.81 -33.40 -20.89
CA SER A 187 -6.91 -34.33 -20.67
C SER A 187 -8.16 -33.59 -20.13
N HIS A 188 -9.18 -33.50 -20.99
CA HIS A 188 -10.42 -32.73 -20.81
C HIS A 188 -11.27 -33.07 -19.56
N VAL A 189 -10.94 -34.08 -18.75
CA VAL A 189 -11.91 -34.70 -17.83
C VAL A 189 -11.86 -34.17 -16.38
N ASN A 190 -10.81 -33.45 -15.95
CA ASN A 190 -10.70 -32.90 -14.58
C ASN A 190 -10.56 -31.36 -14.50
N PHE A 191 -10.85 -30.65 -15.60
CA PHE A 191 -10.53 -29.24 -15.77
C PHE A 191 -11.26 -28.27 -14.81
N LEU A 192 -12.50 -28.56 -14.40
CA LEU A 192 -13.28 -27.65 -13.56
C LEU A 192 -13.03 -27.83 -12.06
N ALA A 193 -12.62 -29.03 -11.61
CA ALA A 193 -12.32 -29.27 -10.21
C ALA A 193 -11.04 -28.55 -9.77
N SER A 194 -10.06 -28.35 -10.66
CA SER A 194 -8.76 -27.76 -10.28
C SER A 194 -8.83 -26.28 -9.89
N TYR A 195 -9.69 -25.48 -10.53
CA TYR A 195 -9.73 -24.01 -10.32
C TYR A 195 -10.31 -23.56 -8.98
N THR A 196 -11.31 -24.27 -8.46
CA THR A 196 -11.85 -24.01 -7.12
C THR A 196 -10.90 -24.49 -6.04
N HIS A 197 -10.11 -25.53 -6.32
CA HIS A 197 -9.15 -26.07 -5.37
C HIS A 197 -7.98 -25.12 -5.10
N VAL A 198 -7.43 -24.41 -6.09
CA VAL A 198 -6.22 -23.59 -5.88
C VAL A 198 -6.38 -22.53 -4.78
N ASN A 199 -7.54 -21.87 -4.68
CA ASN A 199 -7.69 -20.82 -3.65
C ASN A 199 -7.91 -21.41 -2.26
N TYR A 200 -8.65 -22.51 -2.16
CA TYR A 200 -8.82 -23.21 -0.89
C TYR A 200 -7.49 -23.77 -0.40
N VAL A 201 -6.70 -24.35 -1.32
CA VAL A 201 -5.33 -24.78 -1.10
C VAL A 201 -4.47 -23.64 -0.56
N LEU A 202 -4.52 -22.46 -1.19
CA LEU A 202 -3.74 -21.29 -0.76
C LEU A 202 -4.08 -20.84 0.65
N GLU A 203 -5.36 -20.75 0.95
CA GLU A 203 -5.85 -20.35 2.26
C GLU A 203 -5.40 -21.36 3.32
N GLU A 204 -5.68 -22.65 3.13
CA GLU A 204 -5.27 -23.74 4.04
C GLU A 204 -3.75 -23.82 4.22
N PHE A 205 -2.99 -23.72 3.13
CA PHE A 205 -1.54 -23.69 3.15
C PHE A 205 -0.99 -22.52 3.97
N SER A 206 -1.51 -21.32 3.72
CA SER A 206 -1.03 -20.10 4.37
C SER A 206 -1.40 -20.06 5.85
N TRP A 207 -2.60 -20.55 6.20
CA TRP A 207 -3.03 -20.76 7.58
C TRP A 207 -2.15 -21.76 8.32
N ALA A 208 -1.91 -22.93 7.72
CA ALA A 208 -1.05 -23.96 8.31
C ALA A 208 0.38 -23.46 8.55
N ALA A 209 0.89 -22.61 7.65
CA ALA A 209 2.20 -21.98 7.76
C ALA A 209 2.26 -20.78 8.72
N SER A 210 1.11 -20.20 9.09
CA SER A 210 1.02 -19.07 10.02
C SER A 210 1.14 -19.55 11.47
N SER A 211 1.85 -18.79 12.31
CA SER A 211 1.98 -19.08 13.75
C SER A 211 2.17 -17.78 14.53
N GLU A 212 1.93 -17.77 15.84
CA GLU A 212 2.19 -16.59 16.67
C GLU A 212 3.71 -16.34 16.95
N GLY A 213 4.58 -17.22 16.45
CA GLY A 213 6.01 -17.25 16.76
C GLY A 213 6.91 -16.70 15.66
N LYS A 214 8.03 -17.40 15.41
CA LYS A 214 8.94 -17.06 14.32
C LYS A 214 8.32 -17.52 13.00
N GLU A 215 7.86 -16.57 12.21
CA GLU A 215 7.16 -16.87 10.97
C GLU A 215 8.15 -16.96 9.78
N PRO A 216 8.09 -18.02 8.97
CA PRO A 216 8.79 -18.06 7.70
C PRO A 216 8.21 -17.00 6.75
N VAL A 217 9.07 -16.37 5.93
CA VAL A 217 8.63 -15.38 4.95
C VAL A 217 8.05 -16.11 3.74
N LEU A 218 6.73 -16.09 3.59
CA LEU A 218 6.05 -16.62 2.41
C LEU A 218 5.89 -15.56 1.32
N HIS A 219 6.28 -15.93 0.10
CA HIS A 219 6.01 -15.19 -1.12
C HIS A 219 5.07 -16.01 -2.00
N LEU A 220 3.82 -15.57 -2.10
CA LEU A 220 2.79 -16.25 -2.87
C LEU A 220 2.53 -15.50 -4.16
N GLU A 221 2.64 -16.21 -5.28
CA GLU A 221 2.35 -15.65 -6.60
C GLU A 221 1.39 -16.56 -7.34
N LEU A 222 0.27 -15.97 -7.75
CA LEU A 222 -0.75 -16.64 -8.55
C LEU A 222 -0.65 -16.14 -10.00
N TYR A 223 -0.43 -17.06 -10.92
CA TYR A 223 -0.48 -16.80 -12.35
C TYR A 223 -1.78 -17.33 -12.94
N ASP A 224 -2.52 -16.44 -13.59
CA ASP A 224 -3.60 -16.85 -14.47
C ASP A 224 -3.01 -17.21 -15.83
N SER A 225 -3.39 -18.36 -16.41
CA SER A 225 -2.98 -18.69 -17.76
C SER A 225 -3.82 -17.85 -18.73
N GLU A 226 -3.42 -16.61 -18.93
CA GLU A 226 -4.18 -15.54 -19.62
C GLU A 226 -4.63 -15.85 -21.06
N ARG A 227 -4.23 -16.98 -21.66
CA ARG A 227 -4.19 -17.06 -23.12
C ARG A 227 -5.53 -17.32 -23.82
N ASP A 228 -6.47 -18.13 -23.33
CA ASP A 228 -7.50 -18.63 -24.28
C ASP A 228 -8.92 -18.90 -23.77
N SER A 229 -9.29 -18.62 -22.51
CA SER A 229 -10.65 -18.97 -22.04
C SER A 229 -11.25 -17.97 -21.06
N LEU A 230 -11.50 -16.76 -21.56
CA LEU A 230 -12.33 -15.74 -20.89
C LEU A 230 -13.77 -16.20 -20.60
N SER A 231 -14.20 -17.36 -21.09
CA SER A 231 -15.62 -17.74 -21.05
C SER A 231 -16.09 -18.35 -19.74
N TYR A 232 -15.24 -18.94 -18.87
CA TYR A 232 -15.73 -19.67 -17.68
C TYR A 232 -14.79 -19.72 -16.47
N VAL A 233 -14.14 -18.62 -16.08
CA VAL A 233 -13.56 -18.57 -14.73
C VAL A 233 -14.72 -18.52 -13.73
N SER A 234 -14.86 -19.55 -12.89
CA SER A 234 -15.94 -19.62 -11.90
C SER A 234 -15.87 -18.42 -10.94
N ARG A 235 -17.00 -17.71 -10.78
CA ARG A 235 -17.14 -16.60 -9.81
C ARG A 235 -16.66 -16.98 -8.40
N THR A 236 -16.87 -18.24 -8.01
CA THR A 236 -16.46 -18.75 -6.70
C THR A 236 -14.94 -18.68 -6.50
N SER A 237 -14.15 -18.88 -7.56
CA SER A 237 -12.70 -18.84 -7.50
C SER A 237 -12.20 -17.42 -7.20
N GLN A 238 -12.72 -16.40 -7.90
CA GLN A 238 -12.30 -15.01 -7.66
C GLN A 238 -12.70 -14.52 -6.27
N LEU A 239 -13.88 -14.90 -5.79
CA LEU A 239 -14.33 -14.56 -4.44
C LEU A 239 -13.39 -15.12 -3.36
N SER A 240 -12.95 -16.36 -3.49
CA SER A 240 -11.99 -16.96 -2.55
C SER A 240 -10.66 -16.21 -2.54
N LYS A 241 -10.14 -15.76 -3.70
CA LYS A 241 -8.91 -14.93 -3.74
C LYS A 241 -9.07 -13.62 -2.98
N LEU A 242 -10.24 -12.98 -3.10
CA LEU A 242 -10.51 -11.72 -2.39
C LEU A 242 -10.68 -11.94 -0.88
N LYS A 243 -11.33 -13.03 -0.48
CA LYS A 243 -11.41 -13.42 0.94
C LYS A 243 -10.03 -13.68 1.52
N PHE A 244 -9.20 -14.43 0.80
CA PHE A 244 -7.81 -14.67 1.16
C PHE A 244 -7.01 -13.37 1.29
N LEU A 245 -7.10 -12.46 0.29
CA LEU A 245 -6.49 -11.13 0.37
C LEU A 245 -6.95 -10.37 1.61
N GLY A 246 -8.25 -10.41 1.93
CA GLY A 246 -8.80 -9.80 3.13
C GLY A 246 -8.19 -10.35 4.41
N SER A 247 -8.10 -11.67 4.54
CA SER A 247 -7.48 -12.33 5.70
C SER A 247 -6.01 -11.97 5.87
N VAL A 248 -5.24 -11.92 4.77
CA VAL A 248 -3.84 -11.47 4.80
C VAL A 248 -3.76 -9.99 5.22
N LEU A 249 -4.57 -9.10 4.64
CA LEU A 249 -4.55 -7.66 4.95
C LEU A 249 -5.00 -7.34 6.38
N ARG A 250 -5.88 -8.17 6.97
CA ARG A 250 -6.29 -8.07 8.38
C ARG A 250 -5.28 -8.64 9.36
N GLY A 251 -4.23 -9.33 8.87
CA GLY A 251 -3.23 -9.97 9.71
C GLY A 251 -3.70 -11.27 10.36
N GLU A 252 -4.80 -11.86 9.88
CA GLU A 252 -5.22 -13.22 10.27
C GLU A 252 -4.17 -14.25 9.83
N ILE A 253 -3.55 -13.99 8.67
CA ILE A 253 -2.47 -14.78 8.11
C ILE A 253 -1.20 -13.93 8.12
N LYS A 254 -0.26 -14.30 8.99
CA LYS A 254 0.96 -13.52 9.26
C LYS A 254 2.20 -14.08 8.54
N SER A 255 2.15 -15.31 8.06
CA SER A 255 3.24 -15.88 7.26
C SER A 255 3.49 -15.16 5.90
N VAL A 256 2.48 -14.50 5.32
CA VAL A 256 2.53 -13.96 3.95
C VAL A 256 3.10 -12.54 3.88
N HIS A 257 4.33 -12.39 3.38
CA HIS A 257 5.01 -11.10 3.24
C HIS A 257 4.91 -10.51 1.84
N SER A 258 4.72 -11.35 0.82
CA SER A 258 4.48 -10.92 -0.55
C SER A 258 3.33 -11.71 -1.14
N LEU A 259 2.39 -10.99 -1.74
CA LEU A 259 1.21 -11.58 -2.34
C LEU A 259 0.98 -10.98 -3.72
N SER A 260 0.97 -11.82 -4.74
CA SER A 260 0.62 -11.47 -6.12
C SER A 260 -0.64 -12.21 -6.55
N LEU A 261 -1.68 -11.45 -6.90
CA LEU A 261 -3.01 -11.99 -7.22
C LEU A 261 -3.50 -11.50 -8.60
N PRO A 262 -3.95 -12.43 -9.47
CA PRO A 262 -4.65 -12.10 -10.69
C PRO A 262 -6.15 -12.03 -10.40
N LEU A 263 -6.70 -10.82 -10.56
CA LEU A 263 -8.09 -10.43 -10.30
C LEU A 263 -8.88 -10.20 -11.61
N HIS A 264 -8.65 -11.03 -12.62
CA HIS A 264 -9.36 -10.92 -13.90
C HIS A 264 -10.84 -11.34 -13.77
N GLY A 265 -11.75 -10.54 -14.34
CA GLY A 265 -13.14 -10.93 -14.62
C GLY A 265 -14.03 -11.13 -13.38
N ILE A 266 -13.83 -10.34 -12.32
CA ILE A 266 -14.68 -10.43 -11.12
C ILE A 266 -16.04 -9.78 -11.38
N TYR A 267 -17.04 -10.61 -11.67
CA TYR A 267 -18.45 -10.20 -11.71
C TYR A 267 -19.12 -10.58 -10.39
N LEU A 268 -19.26 -9.61 -9.48
CA LEU A 268 -20.11 -9.83 -8.31
C LEU A 268 -21.58 -9.89 -8.73
N SER A 269 -22.30 -10.89 -8.20
CA SER A 269 -23.75 -10.90 -8.29
C SER A 269 -24.32 -9.71 -7.53
N ARG A 270 -25.35 -9.06 -8.10
CA ARG A 270 -26.19 -8.09 -7.38
C ARG A 270 -26.59 -8.69 -6.02
N GLY A 271 -26.16 -8.07 -4.93
CA GLY A 271 -26.52 -8.47 -3.56
C GLY A 271 -25.39 -9.03 -2.70
N MET A 272 -24.19 -9.29 -3.24
CA MET A 272 -23.04 -9.61 -2.39
C MET A 272 -22.48 -8.32 -1.80
N SER A 273 -22.53 -8.21 -0.47
CA SER A 273 -21.89 -7.12 0.26
C SER A 273 -20.38 -7.36 0.25
N ILE A 274 -19.66 -6.33 -0.13
CA ILE A 274 -18.20 -6.33 -0.21
C ILE A 274 -17.56 -6.34 1.17
N GLU A 275 -18.30 -5.86 2.17
CA GLU A 275 -17.98 -6.00 3.58
C GLU A 275 -17.90 -7.47 4.00
N ASP A 276 -18.57 -8.40 3.31
CA ASP A 276 -18.42 -9.85 3.56
C ASP A 276 -17.11 -10.41 2.99
N ILE A 277 -16.47 -9.69 2.07
CA ILE A 277 -15.27 -10.14 1.33
C ILE A 277 -14.01 -9.53 1.94
N LEU A 278 -14.06 -8.21 2.16
CA LEU A 278 -13.02 -7.42 2.80
C LEU A 278 -13.60 -6.69 4.02
N PRO A 279 -14.04 -7.42 5.08
CA PRO A 279 -14.56 -6.77 6.28
C PRO A 279 -13.52 -5.81 6.84
N ILE A 280 -13.89 -4.54 6.91
CA ILE A 280 -13.05 -3.49 7.48
C ILE A 280 -13.29 -3.52 8.98
N ASN A 281 -12.78 -4.55 9.65
CA ASN A 281 -12.80 -4.59 11.10
C ASN A 281 -11.79 -3.57 11.61
N ARG A 282 -12.28 -2.37 11.95
CA ARG A 282 -11.50 -1.26 12.51
C ARG A 282 -10.86 -1.57 13.88
N ILE A 283 -11.09 -2.76 14.43
CA ILE A 283 -10.93 -3.06 15.86
C ILE A 283 -9.64 -3.82 16.15
N THR A 284 -9.11 -4.60 15.21
CA THR A 284 -7.91 -5.38 15.48
C THR A 284 -6.68 -4.51 15.21
N GLY A 285 -6.03 -4.04 16.28
CA GLY A 285 -4.69 -3.44 16.21
C GLY A 285 -3.59 -4.42 15.76
N GLU A 286 -3.98 -5.59 15.24
CA GLU A 286 -3.07 -6.54 14.64
C GLU A 286 -2.68 -6.05 13.25
N THR A 287 -1.38 -5.84 13.08
CA THR A 287 -0.82 -5.43 11.80
C THR A 287 -0.55 -6.67 10.96
N SER A 288 -0.99 -6.65 9.71
CA SER A 288 -0.60 -7.66 8.71
C SER A 288 0.93 -7.76 8.64
N SER A 289 1.48 -8.89 8.22
CA SER A 289 2.91 -8.96 7.89
C SER A 289 3.20 -8.57 6.43
N LEU A 290 2.14 -8.45 5.61
CA LEU A 290 2.24 -8.23 4.18
C LEU A 290 3.01 -6.95 3.88
N LYS A 291 4.14 -7.08 3.20
CA LYS A 291 4.99 -5.96 2.77
C LYS A 291 4.71 -5.58 1.32
N ARG A 292 4.56 -6.58 0.45
CA ARG A 292 4.39 -6.40 -1.00
C ARG A 292 3.06 -6.96 -1.46
N LEU A 293 2.24 -6.12 -2.08
CA LEU A 293 0.98 -6.51 -2.71
C LEU A 293 1.06 -6.22 -4.20
N GLN A 294 0.85 -7.24 -5.04
CA GLN A 294 0.76 -7.09 -6.49
C GLN A 294 -0.61 -7.55 -6.95
N LEU A 295 -1.30 -6.70 -7.70
CA LEU A 295 -2.64 -6.97 -8.21
C LEU A 295 -2.64 -6.85 -9.73
N HIS A 296 -3.00 -7.94 -10.39
CA HIS A 296 -3.06 -8.03 -11.85
C HIS A 296 -4.52 -8.04 -12.32
N GLY A 297 -4.80 -7.34 -13.43
CA GLY A 297 -6.09 -7.49 -14.13
C GLY A 297 -7.27 -6.71 -13.55
N ILE A 298 -7.04 -5.59 -12.87
CA ILE A 298 -8.04 -4.86 -12.06
C ILE A 298 -9.18 -4.17 -12.88
N TYR A 299 -9.30 -4.39 -14.20
CA TYR A 299 -10.29 -3.71 -15.07
C TYR A 299 -11.71 -3.67 -14.55
N TYR A 300 -12.22 -4.81 -14.11
CA TYR A 300 -13.63 -4.94 -13.73
C TYR A 300 -13.86 -4.69 -12.24
N VAL A 301 -12.82 -4.23 -11.53
CA VAL A 301 -12.79 -4.19 -10.08
C VAL A 301 -12.67 -2.78 -9.53
N MET A 302 -13.05 -1.77 -10.34
CA MET A 302 -13.11 -0.38 -9.88
C MET A 302 -14.00 -0.19 -8.64
N TRP A 303 -15.04 -1.01 -8.49
CA TRP A 303 -15.84 -1.04 -7.26
C TRP A 303 -15.07 -1.61 -6.05
N LEU A 304 -14.21 -2.62 -6.25
CA LEU A 304 -13.33 -3.17 -5.21
C LEU A 304 -12.21 -2.19 -4.87
N TRP A 305 -11.77 -1.39 -5.84
CA TRP A 305 -10.72 -0.39 -5.63
C TRP A 305 -11.01 0.49 -4.43
N LYS A 306 -12.23 1.02 -4.29
CA LYS A 306 -12.63 1.84 -3.14
C LYS A 306 -12.44 1.14 -1.80
N HIS A 307 -12.74 -0.16 -1.76
CA HIS A 307 -12.65 -0.97 -0.54
C HIS A 307 -11.22 -1.39 -0.24
N LEU A 308 -10.47 -1.76 -1.28
CA LEU A 308 -9.05 -2.01 -1.18
C LEU A 308 -8.31 -0.76 -0.68
N VAL A 309 -8.58 0.42 -1.25
CA VAL A 309 -8.04 1.70 -0.79
C VAL A 309 -8.40 1.94 0.66
N GLN A 310 -9.63 1.64 1.07
CA GLN A 310 -10.04 1.76 2.47
C GLN A 310 -9.28 0.78 3.38
N CYS A 311 -9.08 -0.47 2.97
CA CYS A 311 -8.26 -1.43 3.72
C CYS A 311 -6.80 -0.98 3.80
N LEU A 312 -6.20 -0.57 2.69
CA LEU A 312 -4.83 -0.09 2.62
C LEU A 312 -4.64 1.19 3.42
N ARG A 313 -5.66 2.07 3.52
CA ARG A 313 -5.59 3.29 4.32
C ARG A 313 -5.27 3.02 5.80
N TRP A 314 -5.70 1.87 6.32
CA TRP A 314 -5.45 1.46 7.70
C TRP A 314 -4.33 0.43 7.84
N ASN A 315 -3.88 -0.16 6.73
CA ASN A 315 -2.79 -1.12 6.74
C ASN A 315 -1.45 -0.39 6.79
N THR A 316 -0.72 -0.56 7.88
CA THR A 316 0.60 0.06 8.10
C THR A 316 1.77 -0.84 7.70
N SER A 317 1.47 -2.01 7.12
CA SER A 317 2.49 -3.03 6.85
C SER A 317 2.90 -3.08 5.39
N VAL A 318 1.95 -2.88 4.49
CA VAL A 318 2.19 -2.83 3.05
C VAL A 318 3.00 -1.58 2.75
N ASN A 319 4.18 -1.78 2.17
CA ASN A 319 5.10 -0.72 1.77
C ASN A 319 5.35 -0.69 0.26
N SER A 320 5.03 -1.76 -0.46
CA SER A 320 5.16 -1.88 -1.92
C SER A 320 3.85 -2.36 -2.53
N LEU A 321 3.29 -1.57 -3.45
CA LEU A 321 2.04 -1.87 -4.15
C LEU A 321 2.28 -1.89 -5.67
N SER A 322 2.05 -3.01 -6.33
CA SER A 322 2.09 -3.08 -7.80
C SER A 322 0.68 -3.20 -8.36
N LEU A 323 0.35 -2.31 -9.30
CA LEU A 323 -0.92 -2.30 -10.01
C LEU A 323 -0.67 -2.57 -11.49
N CYS A 324 -1.23 -3.67 -12.00
CA CYS A 324 -1.11 -4.03 -13.39
C CYS A 324 -2.48 -4.05 -14.07
N PHE A 325 -2.72 -3.04 -14.92
CA PHE A 325 -3.86 -2.97 -15.81
C PHE A 325 -3.41 -3.55 -17.18
N SER A 326 -3.73 -4.85 -17.42
CA SER A 326 -3.76 -5.52 -18.75
C SER A 326 -4.72 -4.91 -19.80
N LEU A 327 -4.28 -3.89 -20.57
CA LEU A 327 -5.13 -3.20 -21.55
C LEU A 327 -5.37 -4.13 -22.74
N LYS A 328 -6.37 -5.02 -22.65
CA LYS A 328 -6.82 -5.75 -23.83
C LYS A 328 -7.55 -4.76 -24.73
N LYS A 329 -6.80 -4.13 -25.63
CA LYS A 329 -7.34 -3.50 -26.82
C LYS A 329 -8.05 -4.62 -27.59
N LYS A 330 -9.37 -4.71 -27.46
CA LYS A 330 -10.20 -5.60 -28.27
C LYS A 330 -10.08 -5.09 -29.71
N GLU A 331 -9.04 -5.50 -30.43
CA GLU A 331 -9.07 -5.44 -31.89
C GLU A 331 -10.02 -6.54 -32.36
N PHE A 332 -11.33 -6.25 -32.29
CA PHE A 332 -12.30 -7.04 -33.02
C PHE A 332 -12.04 -6.81 -34.50
N LYS A 333 -11.24 -7.70 -35.12
CA LYS A 333 -11.24 -7.83 -36.57
C LYS A 333 -12.67 -8.15 -36.98
N HIS A 334 -13.34 -7.18 -37.58
CA HIS A 334 -14.60 -7.34 -38.33
C HIS A 334 -14.35 -8.25 -39.56
N GLY A 335 -14.02 -9.52 -39.31
CA GLY A 335 -13.69 -10.52 -40.32
C GLY A 335 -14.87 -11.47 -40.53
N ALA A 336 -15.70 -11.14 -41.52
CA ALA A 336 -16.49 -12.04 -42.37
C ALA A 336 -17.10 -13.31 -41.73
N PHE A 337 -18.35 -13.21 -41.26
CA PHE A 337 -19.32 -14.29 -41.44
C PHE A 337 -20.26 -13.91 -42.60
N LYS A 338 -19.90 -14.34 -43.80
CA LYS A 338 -20.78 -14.44 -44.97
C LYS A 338 -20.69 -15.88 -45.47
N ASP A 339 -21.58 -16.71 -44.97
CA ASP A 339 -22.16 -17.93 -45.56
C ASP A 339 -22.86 -18.63 -44.37
N GLY A 340 -24.18 -18.79 -44.33
CA GLY A 340 -25.03 -19.32 -45.39
C GLY A 340 -25.45 -20.72 -44.95
N GLY A 341 -26.42 -20.81 -44.02
CA GLY A 341 -26.95 -22.08 -43.52
C GLY A 341 -28.14 -21.85 -42.59
N GLU A 342 -29.35 -21.88 -43.17
CA GLU A 342 -30.62 -21.85 -42.44
C GLU A 342 -30.78 -23.10 -41.55
N LEU A 343 -30.93 -22.89 -40.25
CA LEU A 343 -31.64 -23.82 -39.37
C LEU A 343 -32.69 -23.02 -38.60
N LYS A 344 -33.96 -23.22 -39.01
CA LYS A 344 -35.14 -22.83 -38.25
C LYS A 344 -35.38 -23.88 -37.17
N GLU A 345 -35.21 -23.50 -35.91
CA GLU A 345 -35.95 -24.11 -34.80
C GLU A 345 -36.57 -23.00 -33.96
N GLU A 346 -37.87 -23.16 -33.74
CA GLU A 346 -38.76 -22.26 -33.01
C GLU A 346 -38.48 -22.37 -31.51
N PHE A 347 -38.10 -21.24 -30.90
CA PHE A 347 -38.28 -21.01 -29.46
C PHE A 347 -39.18 -19.78 -29.31
N GLU A 348 -40.38 -20.01 -28.80
CA GLU A 348 -41.38 -19.00 -28.47
C GLU A 348 -40.97 -18.17 -27.25
N ASP A 349 -41.05 -16.85 -27.41
CA ASP A 349 -41.35 -15.80 -26.44
C ASP A 349 -40.59 -15.78 -25.11
N GLY A 350 -39.36 -15.30 -25.21
CA GLY A 350 -38.74 -14.45 -24.18
C GLY A 350 -37.83 -13.43 -24.87
N GLU A 351 -38.29 -12.18 -25.00
CA GLU A 351 -37.55 -11.07 -25.63
C GLU A 351 -36.17 -10.86 -24.99
N PHE A 352 -35.16 -11.55 -25.51
CA PHE A 352 -33.77 -11.12 -25.42
C PHE A 352 -33.49 -10.28 -26.66
N LYS A 353 -33.53 -8.96 -26.49
CA LYS A 353 -33.06 -8.04 -27.53
C LYS A 353 -31.58 -8.32 -27.75
N ASP A 354 -31.30 -8.95 -28.88
CA ASP A 354 -30.01 -8.99 -29.55
C ASP A 354 -29.61 -7.54 -29.86
N GLY A 355 -28.91 -6.93 -28.91
CA GLY A 355 -28.54 -5.53 -28.91
C GLY A 355 -27.03 -5.40 -28.96
N GLY A 356 -26.54 -5.06 -30.16
CA GLY A 356 -25.34 -4.25 -30.43
C GLY A 356 -24.08 -4.55 -29.64
N GLY A 357 -23.03 -4.98 -30.36
CA GLY A 357 -21.67 -5.03 -29.82
C GLY A 357 -21.29 -3.73 -29.12
N LEU A 358 -21.29 -3.78 -27.79
CA LEU A 358 -20.76 -2.74 -26.91
C LEU A 358 -19.23 -2.79 -27.03
N GLU A 359 -18.69 -2.04 -27.97
CA GLU A 359 -17.43 -1.34 -27.74
C GLU A 359 -17.70 -0.32 -26.63
N GLU A 360 -17.71 -0.77 -25.37
CA GLU A 360 -17.49 0.14 -24.24
C GLU A 360 -16.06 0.67 -24.39
N GLU A 361 -15.91 1.75 -25.15
CA GLU A 361 -14.85 2.71 -24.91
C GLU A 361 -15.01 3.13 -23.45
N PHE A 362 -14.12 2.63 -22.59
CA PHE A 362 -14.09 3.06 -21.20
C PHE A 362 -13.94 4.57 -21.17
N GLU A 363 -14.87 5.25 -20.49
CA GLU A 363 -14.77 6.69 -20.31
C GLU A 363 -13.50 6.97 -19.50
N ASP A 364 -12.63 7.87 -20.00
CA ASP A 364 -11.41 8.33 -19.33
C ASP A 364 -11.66 8.75 -17.85
N GLY A 365 -12.90 9.09 -17.50
CA GLY A 365 -13.33 9.46 -16.16
C GLY A 365 -13.16 8.37 -15.09
N GLU A 366 -13.24 7.09 -15.44
CA GLU A 366 -13.10 5.98 -14.49
C GLU A 366 -11.67 5.89 -13.91
N PHE A 367 -10.67 5.96 -14.78
CA PHE A 367 -9.26 5.95 -14.36
C PHE A 367 -8.87 7.20 -13.57
N GLU A 368 -9.55 8.33 -13.79
CA GLU A 368 -9.36 9.55 -13.01
C GLU A 368 -9.90 9.41 -11.58
N GLU A 369 -11.02 8.73 -11.39
CA GLU A 369 -11.54 8.43 -10.04
C GLU A 369 -10.57 7.54 -9.27
N VAL A 370 -10.11 6.45 -9.87
CA VAL A 370 -9.13 5.53 -9.27
C VAL A 370 -7.83 6.26 -8.92
N PHE A 371 -7.34 7.13 -9.80
CA PHE A 371 -6.16 7.94 -9.55
C PHE A 371 -6.37 8.90 -8.37
N ARG A 372 -7.52 9.58 -8.30
CA ARG A 372 -7.86 10.48 -7.19
C ARG A 372 -7.90 9.73 -5.85
N ASP A 373 -8.50 8.55 -5.84
CA ASP A 373 -8.55 7.69 -4.66
C ASP A 373 -7.15 7.22 -4.24
N LEU A 374 -6.26 6.90 -5.21
CA LEU A 374 -4.86 6.57 -4.94
C LEU A 374 -4.11 7.75 -4.31
N MET A 375 -4.29 8.95 -4.83
CA MET A 375 -3.65 10.15 -4.27
C MET A 375 -4.18 10.44 -2.86
N ALA A 376 -5.47 10.24 -2.60
CA ALA A 376 -6.06 10.34 -1.27
C ALA A 376 -5.51 9.26 -0.31
N LEU A 377 -5.29 8.04 -0.81
CA LEU A 377 -4.61 6.96 -0.07
C LEU A 377 -3.21 7.37 0.33
N LEU A 378 -2.39 7.84 -0.62
CA LEU A 378 -1.02 8.30 -0.36
C LEU A 378 -1.00 9.43 0.68
N GLN A 379 -1.95 10.36 0.64
CA GLN A 379 -2.05 11.40 1.66
C GLN A 379 -2.40 10.88 3.07
N ALA A 380 -2.91 9.65 3.21
CA ALA A 380 -3.34 9.07 4.47
C ALA A 380 -2.46 7.93 4.97
N ASN A 381 -1.90 7.13 4.08
CA ASN A 381 -1.03 6.02 4.38
C ASN A 381 0.43 6.46 4.19
N LEU A 382 1.18 6.52 5.29
CA LEU A 382 2.60 6.92 5.30
C LEU A 382 3.56 5.74 5.14
N THR A 383 3.06 4.50 5.11
CA THR A 383 3.87 3.28 5.09
C THR A 383 4.16 2.79 3.68
N LEU A 384 3.31 3.16 2.72
CA LEU A 384 3.57 2.97 1.30
C LEU A 384 4.78 3.79 0.86
N GLN A 385 5.81 3.09 0.37
CA GLN A 385 7.09 3.63 -0.08
C GLN A 385 7.28 3.48 -1.59
N GLU A 386 6.71 2.43 -2.17
CA GLU A 386 6.84 2.10 -3.59
C GLU A 386 5.46 1.78 -4.17
N ILE A 387 5.15 2.37 -5.32
CA ILE A 387 3.99 1.97 -6.13
C ILE A 387 4.42 1.79 -7.57
N ASP A 388 4.34 0.54 -8.07
CA ASP A 388 4.59 0.24 -9.48
C ASP A 388 3.29 0.40 -10.28
N VAL A 389 3.28 1.42 -11.15
CA VAL A 389 2.20 1.74 -12.08
C VAL A 389 2.65 1.63 -13.54
N SER A 390 3.81 1.02 -13.81
CA SER A 390 4.41 0.91 -15.16
C SER A 390 3.50 0.23 -16.18
N LYS A 391 2.62 -0.65 -15.71
CA LYS A 391 1.62 -1.38 -16.50
C LYS A 391 0.22 -0.76 -16.38
N THR A 392 0.12 0.57 -16.29
CA THR A 392 -1.15 1.31 -16.22
C THR A 392 -1.17 2.46 -17.23
N PRO A 393 -2.34 3.03 -17.59
CA PRO A 393 -2.41 4.26 -18.38
C PRO A 393 -1.64 5.43 -17.75
N TRP A 394 -1.58 5.51 -16.42
CA TRP A 394 -0.92 6.59 -15.68
C TRP A 394 0.58 6.73 -15.96
N ALA A 395 1.23 5.64 -16.37
CA ALA A 395 2.63 5.69 -16.81
C ALA A 395 2.82 6.51 -18.09
N ARG A 396 1.80 6.54 -18.97
CA ARG A 396 1.84 7.27 -20.25
C ARG A 396 1.40 8.72 -20.09
N ASP A 397 0.50 8.99 -19.16
CA ASP A 397 -0.11 10.33 -18.96
C ASP A 397 0.71 11.24 -18.02
N GLY A 398 1.93 10.84 -17.62
CA GLY A 398 2.78 11.60 -16.71
C GLY A 398 2.37 11.56 -15.22
N LYS A 399 1.24 10.92 -14.89
CA LYS A 399 0.73 10.77 -13.52
C LYS A 399 1.63 9.94 -12.61
N ALA A 400 2.45 9.05 -13.17
CA ALA A 400 3.47 8.32 -12.41
C ALA A 400 4.41 9.26 -11.62
N ALA A 401 4.79 10.41 -12.19
CA ALA A 401 5.62 11.40 -11.51
C ALA A 401 4.91 12.05 -10.31
N LEU A 402 3.59 12.24 -10.38
CA LEU A 402 2.79 12.75 -9.26
C LEU A 402 2.71 11.75 -8.11
N ILE A 403 2.59 10.46 -8.43
CA ILE A 403 2.61 9.36 -7.45
C ILE A 403 3.97 9.30 -6.77
N GLU A 404 5.06 9.36 -7.53
CA GLU A 404 6.42 9.37 -7.01
C GLU A 404 6.68 10.58 -6.09
N ALA A 405 6.22 11.77 -6.49
CA ALA A 405 6.31 12.97 -5.65
C ALA A 405 5.53 12.82 -4.33
N ALA A 406 4.32 12.23 -4.36
CA ALA A 406 3.54 11.97 -3.16
C ALA A 406 4.19 10.91 -2.25
N LEU A 407 4.80 9.86 -2.82
CA LEU A 407 5.56 8.86 -2.07
C LEU A 407 6.79 9.48 -1.38
N LYS A 408 7.53 10.35 -2.09
CA LYS A 408 8.65 11.09 -1.49
C LYS A 408 8.17 11.96 -0.32
N GLN A 409 7.04 12.66 -0.48
CA GLN A 409 6.44 13.42 0.61
C GLN A 409 6.07 12.53 1.80
N ASN A 410 5.57 11.31 1.55
CA ASN A 410 5.29 10.36 2.64
C ASN A 410 6.54 9.88 3.36
N GLN A 411 7.66 9.67 2.66
CA GLN A 411 8.94 9.34 3.29
C GLN A 411 9.41 10.46 4.22
N GLU A 412 9.36 11.72 3.76
CA GLU A 412 9.64 12.90 4.59
C GLU A 412 8.68 13.00 5.79
N ARG A 413 7.41 12.61 5.59
CA ARG A 413 6.42 12.57 6.68
C ARG A 413 6.68 11.48 7.70
N ALA A 414 7.06 10.30 7.24
CA ALA A 414 7.38 9.17 8.10
C ALA A 414 8.59 9.49 9.00
N GLU A 415 9.58 10.22 8.48
CA GLU A 415 10.76 10.66 9.23
C GLU A 415 10.39 11.55 10.43
N TYR A 416 9.54 12.57 10.28
CA TYR A 416 9.13 13.35 11.46
C TYR A 416 8.14 12.60 12.36
N MET A 417 7.36 11.65 11.82
CA MET A 417 6.46 10.83 12.63
C MET A 417 7.21 9.83 13.51
N SER A 418 8.40 9.36 13.10
CA SER A 418 9.22 8.50 13.94
C SER A 418 9.69 9.24 15.19
N VAL A 419 10.01 10.53 15.08
CA VAL A 419 10.40 11.38 16.23
C VAL A 419 9.32 11.41 17.31
N PHE A 420 8.05 11.53 16.91
CA PHE A 420 6.94 11.47 17.87
C PHE A 420 6.79 10.11 18.55
N THR A 421 7.04 9.03 17.78
CA THR A 421 7.00 7.65 18.26
C THR A 421 8.12 7.38 19.26
N GLU A 422 9.35 7.80 18.93
CA GLU A 422 10.53 7.69 19.79
C GLU A 422 10.42 8.51 21.08
N ALA A 423 9.82 9.70 20.99
CA ALA A 423 9.53 10.56 22.15
C ALA A 423 8.46 9.99 23.10
N LYS A 424 7.87 8.82 22.78
CA LYS A 424 6.83 8.13 23.57
C LYS A 424 5.70 9.07 24.00
N LEU A 425 5.32 9.98 23.11
CA LEU A 425 4.24 10.91 23.41
C LEU A 425 2.96 10.10 23.59
N GLN A 426 2.28 10.30 24.71
CA GLN A 426 1.00 9.64 24.97
C GLN A 426 -0.03 10.23 24.00
N LEU A 427 -0.25 9.51 22.91
CA LEU A 427 -1.32 9.78 21.98
C LEU A 427 -2.61 9.26 22.63
N GLY A 428 -3.61 10.13 22.81
CA GLY A 428 -4.91 9.71 23.35
C GLY A 428 -5.63 8.75 22.40
N ASP A 429 -6.60 7.98 22.92
CA ASP A 429 -7.42 7.06 22.11
C ASP A 429 -8.05 7.81 20.94
N ALA A 430 -7.67 7.42 19.72
CA ALA A 430 -8.10 8.07 18.50
C ALA A 430 -9.59 7.77 18.25
N LYS A 431 -10.45 8.80 18.32
CA LYS A 431 -11.83 8.70 17.79
C LYS A 431 -11.87 8.77 16.24
N ALA A 432 -10.77 9.20 15.63
CA ALA A 432 -10.54 9.33 14.19
C ALA A 432 -9.02 9.34 13.94
N GLY A 433 -8.51 8.59 12.96
CA GLY A 433 -7.08 8.31 12.72
C GLY A 433 -6.16 9.49 12.40
N ARG A 434 -6.61 10.74 12.55
CA ARG A 434 -5.80 11.97 12.42
C ARG A 434 -5.88 12.89 13.64
N LEU A 435 -6.55 12.46 14.72
CA LEU A 435 -6.69 13.22 15.96
C LEU A 435 -5.40 13.26 16.81
N PHE A 436 -4.23 13.12 16.18
CA PHE A 436 -2.97 12.89 16.89
C PHE A 436 -2.29 14.18 17.37
N LEU A 437 -2.59 15.34 16.76
CA LEU A 437 -1.78 16.54 17.01
C LEU A 437 -2.56 17.77 17.52
N CYS A 438 -3.84 17.94 17.16
CA CYS A 438 -4.48 19.25 17.31
C CYS A 438 -5.90 19.27 17.92
N GLY A 439 -6.43 18.12 18.36
CA GLY A 439 -7.80 18.02 18.87
C GLY A 439 -7.96 18.22 20.38
N SER A 440 -6.92 17.96 21.17
CA SER A 440 -6.94 18.16 22.62
C SER A 440 -6.06 19.36 22.98
N PRO A 441 -6.48 20.25 23.88
CA PRO A 441 -5.60 21.24 24.51
C PRO A 441 -4.37 20.61 25.19
N ARG A 442 -4.39 19.29 25.42
CA ARG A 442 -3.30 18.47 25.99
C ARG A 442 -2.52 17.67 24.94
N ALA A 443 -2.84 17.80 23.66
CA ALA A 443 -2.01 17.24 22.59
C ALA A 443 -0.83 18.19 22.36
N VAL A 444 0.35 17.64 22.11
CA VAL A 444 1.62 18.37 21.97
C VAL A 444 1.53 19.57 21.03
N LEU A 445 0.89 19.41 19.87
CA LEU A 445 0.70 20.53 18.94
C LEU A 445 -0.44 21.46 19.33
N GLY A 446 -1.46 20.95 20.01
CA GLY A 446 -2.49 21.74 20.67
C GLY A 446 -1.86 22.69 21.71
N GLU A 447 -0.86 22.24 22.45
CA GLU A 447 -0.08 23.08 23.36
C GLU A 447 0.79 24.08 22.60
N LEU A 448 1.44 23.72 21.48
CA LEU A 448 2.17 24.68 20.65
C LEU A 448 1.26 25.77 20.08
N ILE A 449 0.08 25.38 19.57
CA ILE A 449 -0.96 26.31 19.08
C ILE A 449 -1.48 27.16 20.23
N ALA A 450 -1.79 26.56 21.38
CA ALA A 450 -2.27 27.26 22.57
C ALA A 450 -1.22 28.22 23.14
N MET A 451 0.05 27.82 23.18
CA MET A 451 1.14 28.71 23.59
C MET A 451 1.28 29.87 22.62
N GLY A 452 1.19 29.63 21.31
CA GLY A 452 1.08 30.69 20.32
C GLY A 452 -0.03 31.69 20.61
N GLN A 453 -1.19 31.13 20.94
CA GLN A 453 -2.40 31.86 21.28
C GLN A 453 -2.34 32.56 22.65
N HIS A 454 -1.50 32.10 23.58
CA HIS A 454 -1.39 32.57 24.97
C HIS A 454 -0.02 33.19 25.29
N PHE A 455 0.85 33.37 24.31
CA PHE A 455 2.25 33.78 24.49
C PHE A 455 2.39 35.11 25.25
N LYS A 456 1.36 35.96 25.29
CA LYS A 456 1.28 37.19 26.10
C LYS A 456 0.57 37.06 27.45
N ALA A 457 -0.27 36.06 27.68
CA ALA A 457 -1.17 36.04 28.85
C ALA A 457 -0.48 35.67 30.17
N GLN A 458 0.77 35.18 30.13
CA GLN A 458 1.47 34.63 31.29
C GLN A 458 2.68 35.45 31.76
N GLU A 459 3.06 36.52 31.04
CA GLU A 459 4.22 37.35 31.41
C GLU A 459 3.88 38.55 32.31
N SER A 460 2.61 38.82 32.59
CA SER A 460 2.23 40.07 33.27
C SER A 460 2.40 40.08 34.79
N ASN A 461 2.78 38.99 35.47
CA ASN A 461 2.74 38.96 36.94
C ASN A 461 3.94 38.38 37.70
N ALA A 462 5.00 37.85 37.05
CA ALA A 462 6.12 37.24 37.81
C ALA A 462 7.54 37.60 37.36
N TYR A 463 7.76 38.18 36.19
CA TYR A 463 9.11 38.42 35.65
C TYR A 463 9.31 39.79 34.97
N GLU A 464 8.55 40.81 35.39
CA GLU A 464 8.61 42.17 34.81
C GLU A 464 9.95 42.91 34.98
N LYS A 465 10.96 42.36 35.65
CA LYS A 465 12.14 43.14 36.07
C LYS A 465 13.37 43.06 35.17
N ILE A 466 13.42 42.20 34.13
CA ILE A 466 14.68 42.01 33.36
C ILE A 466 14.52 42.04 31.82
N MET A 467 13.31 41.93 31.25
CA MET A 467 13.15 41.90 29.78
C MET A 467 12.53 43.19 29.23
N SER A 468 13.25 43.84 28.31
CA SER A 468 12.77 44.94 27.45
C SER A 468 11.44 44.57 26.81
N SER A 469 10.48 45.49 26.87
CA SER A 469 9.08 45.36 26.45
C SER A 469 8.87 45.31 24.93
N ASP A 470 9.72 44.62 24.19
CA ASP A 470 9.52 44.42 22.76
C ASP A 470 8.51 43.30 22.56
N SER A 471 7.24 43.70 22.51
CA SER A 471 6.13 42.79 22.38
C SER A 471 6.18 42.05 21.04
N TYR A 472 6.39 40.73 21.08
CA TYR A 472 6.60 39.86 19.90
C TYR A 472 5.36 39.57 19.07
N THR A 473 4.41 40.50 19.04
CA THR A 473 3.08 40.25 18.51
C THR A 473 2.92 40.84 17.14
N SER A 474 2.59 39.96 16.21
CA SER A 474 2.33 40.29 14.84
C SER A 474 0.86 40.70 14.65
N LYS A 475 0.65 41.85 14.00
CA LYS A 475 -0.69 42.29 13.60
C LYS A 475 -1.25 41.48 12.42
N ASP A 476 -0.39 40.88 11.62
CA ASP A 476 -0.72 40.25 10.35
C ASP A 476 -0.38 38.75 10.32
N GLY A 477 0.04 38.18 11.46
CA GLY A 477 0.40 36.77 11.60
C GLY A 477 1.82 36.43 11.14
N PHE A 478 2.59 37.41 10.65
CA PHE A 478 4.00 37.24 10.30
C PHE A 478 4.92 37.51 11.50
N VAL A 479 5.76 36.52 11.83
CA VAL A 479 6.80 36.66 12.86
C VAL A 479 8.19 36.50 12.23
N SER A 480 9.19 37.20 12.77
CA SER A 480 10.58 37.02 12.33
C SER A 480 11.12 35.65 12.76
N GLU A 481 12.18 35.20 12.11
CA GLU A 481 12.86 33.95 12.44
C GLU A 481 13.35 33.92 13.90
N SER A 482 13.88 35.03 14.41
CA SER A 482 14.29 35.12 15.83
C SER A 482 13.12 34.90 16.80
N VAL A 483 11.93 35.43 16.47
CA VAL A 483 10.72 35.26 17.28
C VAL A 483 10.22 33.82 17.20
N PHE A 484 10.18 33.26 16.00
CA PHE A 484 9.79 31.86 15.80
C PHE A 484 10.74 30.92 16.54
N THR A 485 12.06 31.12 16.42
CA THR A 485 13.10 30.33 17.08
C THR A 485 12.88 30.28 18.58
N ARG A 486 12.78 31.44 19.22
CA ARG A 486 12.59 31.51 20.67
C ARG A 486 11.27 30.87 21.11
N LEU A 487 10.22 30.96 20.29
CA LEU A 487 8.94 30.31 20.59
C LEU A 487 9.06 28.79 20.57
N ILE A 488 9.76 28.23 19.58
CA ILE A 488 10.03 26.79 19.53
C ILE A 488 10.93 26.36 20.70
N GLU A 489 11.95 27.13 21.04
CA GLU A 489 12.81 26.85 22.22
C GLU A 489 11.98 26.86 23.52
N THR A 490 11.14 27.88 23.70
CA THR A 490 10.23 27.98 24.86
C THR A 490 9.26 26.78 24.91
N PHE A 491 8.78 26.32 23.75
CA PHE A 491 7.93 25.14 23.65
C PHE A 491 8.68 23.88 24.09
N LEU A 492 9.88 23.68 23.58
CA LEU A 492 10.73 22.54 23.88
C LEU A 492 11.13 22.50 25.36
N GLU A 493 11.41 23.66 25.97
CA GLU A 493 11.69 23.78 27.41
C GLU A 493 10.50 23.33 28.26
N LYS A 494 9.28 23.71 27.87
CA LYS A 494 8.03 23.30 28.55
C LYS A 494 7.66 21.84 28.30
N GLN A 495 8.25 21.20 27.29
CA GLN A 495 8.01 19.81 26.93
C GLN A 495 9.28 18.96 27.13
N PRO A 496 9.57 18.47 28.35
CA PRO A 496 10.75 17.65 28.64
C PRO A 496 10.92 16.44 27.69
N ARG A 497 9.81 15.90 27.18
CA ARG A 497 9.81 14.76 26.24
C ARG A 497 10.32 15.10 24.84
N LEU A 498 10.37 16.38 24.48
CA LEU A 498 10.79 16.87 23.17
C LEU A 498 12.14 17.56 23.20
N GLN A 499 12.85 17.61 24.33
CA GLN A 499 14.12 18.34 24.45
C GLN A 499 15.19 17.91 23.42
N ASN A 500 15.09 16.70 22.89
CA ASN A 500 16.00 16.17 21.87
C ASN A 500 15.49 16.35 20.43
N VAL A 501 14.32 16.97 20.23
CA VAL A 501 13.75 17.18 18.91
C VAL A 501 14.30 18.48 18.33
N ASP A 502 14.92 18.37 17.16
CA ASP A 502 15.43 19.52 16.43
C ASP A 502 14.29 20.48 16.05
N ARG A 503 14.56 21.78 16.16
CA ARG A 503 13.67 22.85 15.73
C ARG A 503 13.20 22.65 14.29
N GLU A 504 14.10 22.22 13.40
CA GLU A 504 13.78 21.99 11.98
C GLU A 504 12.65 20.95 11.80
N VAL A 505 12.60 19.94 12.67
CA VAL A 505 11.55 18.92 12.66
C VAL A 505 10.20 19.55 13.02
N ILE A 506 10.16 20.39 14.06
CA ILE A 506 8.93 21.08 14.50
C ILE A 506 8.45 22.07 13.43
N GLU A 507 9.37 22.78 12.79
CA GLU A 507 9.07 23.64 11.65
C GLU A 507 8.42 22.85 10.50
N LYS A 508 9.03 21.73 10.09
CA LYS A 508 8.47 20.83 9.07
C LYS A 508 7.08 20.33 9.46
N ILE A 509 6.87 19.95 10.73
CA ILE A 509 5.56 19.51 11.24
C ILE A 509 4.51 20.61 11.07
N LEU A 510 4.80 21.84 11.51
CA LEU A 510 3.87 22.96 11.41
C LEU A 510 3.45 23.22 9.96
N PHE A 511 4.39 23.15 9.03
CA PHE A 511 4.13 23.42 7.63
C PHE A 511 3.38 22.27 6.96
N ASN A 512 3.75 21.02 7.26
CA ASN A 512 3.08 19.84 6.75
C ASN A 512 1.62 19.69 7.23
N LEU A 513 1.29 20.33 8.36
CA LEU A 513 -0.06 20.36 8.90
C LEU A 513 -0.86 21.59 8.47
N ASP A 514 -0.31 22.43 7.58
CA ASP A 514 -0.91 23.69 7.14
C ASP A 514 -1.22 24.64 8.31
N LEU A 515 -0.36 24.65 9.33
CA LEU A 515 -0.48 25.56 10.48
C LEU A 515 0.37 26.83 10.31
N GLY A 516 1.19 26.87 9.28
CA GLY A 516 1.97 28.04 8.88
C GLY A 516 2.82 27.76 7.66
N PHE A 517 3.61 28.74 7.25
CA PHE A 517 4.65 28.59 6.23
C PHE A 517 5.76 29.62 6.43
N LYS A 518 6.94 29.33 5.88
CA LYS A 518 8.05 30.28 5.74
C LYS A 518 7.93 30.98 4.39
N LEU A 519 8.03 32.30 4.36
CA LEU A 519 7.96 33.06 3.11
C LEU A 519 9.28 32.92 2.36
N GLU A 520 9.23 32.55 1.08
CA GLU A 520 10.44 32.44 0.26
C GLU A 520 11.15 33.79 0.17
N ASN A 521 12.46 33.80 0.46
CA ASN A 521 13.33 34.98 0.46
C ASN A 521 13.11 35.98 1.61
N SER A 522 12.30 35.64 2.61
CA SER A 522 12.28 36.39 3.87
C SER A 522 12.53 35.48 5.06
N PHE A 523 13.17 36.01 6.10
CA PHE A 523 13.30 35.33 7.39
C PHE A 523 12.00 35.47 8.20
N GLN A 524 10.83 35.40 7.56
CA GLN A 524 9.53 35.54 8.20
C GLN A 524 8.68 34.28 8.03
N TYR A 525 7.89 34.03 9.07
CA TYR A 525 7.00 32.90 9.22
C TYR A 525 5.58 33.43 9.34
N PHE A 526 4.64 32.94 8.54
CA PHE A 526 3.22 33.22 8.72
C PHE A 526 2.57 32.10 9.53
N ILE A 527 2.01 32.45 10.68
CA ILE A 527 1.37 31.50 11.60
C ILE A 527 0.04 32.13 12.09
N PRO A 528 -1.11 31.72 11.52
CA PRO A 528 -2.40 32.37 11.82
C PRO A 528 -2.76 32.37 13.31
N SER A 529 -2.36 31.33 14.04
CA SER A 529 -2.60 31.20 15.48
C SER A 529 -1.96 32.32 16.32
N PHE A 530 -1.03 33.11 15.76
CA PHE A 530 -0.29 34.16 16.45
C PHE A 530 -0.83 35.57 16.19
N ILE A 531 -1.93 35.68 15.44
CA ILE A 531 -2.53 36.99 15.14
C ILE A 531 -3.18 37.53 16.42
N MET A 532 -2.75 38.72 16.85
CA MET A 532 -3.39 39.42 17.96
C MET A 532 -4.71 40.07 17.53
N GLU A 533 -5.68 40.08 18.43
CA GLU A 533 -6.78 41.04 18.36
C GLU A 533 -6.31 42.39 18.93
N GLU A 534 -6.70 43.48 18.29
CA GLU A 534 -6.65 44.82 18.89
C GLU A 534 -7.63 44.86 20.07
N GLN A 535 -7.24 44.27 21.20
CA GLN A 535 -7.95 44.47 22.46
C GLN A 535 -7.82 45.95 22.83
N LYS A 536 -8.91 46.70 22.66
CA LYS A 536 -9.12 47.88 23.49
C LYS A 536 -9.07 47.38 24.94
N GLN A 537 -8.04 47.75 25.68
CA GLN A 537 -7.79 47.38 27.08
C GLN A 537 -9.00 47.73 27.96
N GLN A 538 -9.97 46.84 28.05
CA GLN A 538 -10.91 46.77 29.17
C GLN A 538 -10.69 45.41 29.82
N GLU A 539 -9.80 45.40 30.80
CA GLU A 539 -9.52 44.25 31.64
C GLU A 539 -10.82 43.74 32.28
N GLY A 540 -11.13 42.45 32.06
CA GLY A 540 -12.15 41.72 32.82
C GLY A 540 -13.41 41.29 32.07
N VAL A 541 -13.63 41.72 30.82
CA VAL A 541 -14.78 41.25 30.02
C VAL A 541 -14.34 40.11 29.12
N ARG A 542 -14.96 38.93 29.26
CA ARG A 542 -14.87 37.81 28.30
C ARG A 542 -14.83 38.38 26.88
N VAL A 543 -13.92 37.90 26.02
CA VAL A 543 -13.92 38.23 24.58
C VAL A 543 -15.36 38.10 24.09
N VAL A 544 -15.98 39.25 23.82
CA VAL A 544 -17.35 39.31 23.37
C VAL A 544 -17.26 38.82 21.92
N SER A 545 -17.55 37.52 21.70
CA SER A 545 -17.92 37.02 20.36
C SER A 545 -18.78 38.09 19.75
N MET A 546 -18.44 38.55 18.53
CA MET A 546 -19.01 39.76 17.95
C MET A 546 -20.52 39.71 18.13
N SER A 547 -21.01 40.39 19.18
CA SER A 547 -22.41 40.28 19.56
C SER A 547 -23.09 41.24 18.61
N TRP A 548 -23.44 40.72 17.44
CA TRP A 548 -24.16 41.48 16.43
C TRP A 548 -25.55 41.74 17.00
N GLU A 549 -25.66 42.78 17.82
CA GLU A 549 -26.93 43.26 18.35
C GLU A 549 -27.76 43.75 17.16
N SER A 550 -28.59 42.86 16.63
CA SER A 550 -29.63 43.14 15.64
C SER A 550 -30.74 44.00 16.27
N LYS A 551 -30.39 45.20 16.74
CA LYS A 551 -31.37 46.18 17.24
C LYS A 551 -32.04 46.97 16.10
N ALA A 552 -31.50 46.89 14.88
CA ALA A 552 -32.15 47.35 13.65
C ALA A 552 -31.96 46.32 12.54
N ALA A 553 -33.05 45.91 11.88
CA ALA A 553 -33.01 45.02 10.73
C ALA A 553 -32.36 45.77 9.54
N ASN A 554 -31.03 45.78 9.47
CA ASN A 554 -30.33 46.27 8.30
C ASN A 554 -30.45 45.18 7.20
N PRO A 555 -31.18 45.44 6.10
CA PRO A 555 -31.48 44.44 5.08
C PRO A 555 -30.22 43.92 4.37
N ASN A 556 -29.10 44.63 4.48
CA ASN A 556 -27.85 44.33 3.79
C ASN A 556 -27.00 43.28 4.49
N PHE A 557 -27.33 42.89 5.74
CA PHE A 557 -26.61 41.80 6.39
C PHE A 557 -27.24 40.43 6.09
N VAL A 558 -26.37 39.44 5.93
CA VAL A 558 -26.70 38.03 5.75
C VAL A 558 -25.82 37.20 6.67
N GLY A 559 -26.41 36.26 7.40
CA GLY A 559 -25.68 35.24 8.15
C GLY A 559 -25.99 33.84 7.64
N ILE A 560 -24.97 32.99 7.53
CA ILE A 560 -25.05 31.59 7.15
C ILE A 560 -24.29 30.79 8.21
N ARG A 561 -24.98 29.88 8.88
CA ARG A 561 -24.36 28.96 9.84
C ARG A 561 -24.16 27.60 9.18
N ILE A 562 -22.94 27.08 9.24
CA ILE A 562 -22.58 25.75 8.77
C ILE A 562 -22.34 24.88 10.00
N GLN A 563 -23.03 23.75 10.11
CA GLN A 563 -22.99 22.89 11.29
C GLN A 563 -22.65 21.44 10.93
N CYS A 564 -21.84 20.78 11.76
CA CYS A 564 -21.55 19.36 11.65
C CYS A 564 -22.83 18.53 11.82
N LYS A 565 -23.12 17.65 10.86
CA LYS A 565 -24.30 16.78 10.87
C LYS A 565 -24.24 15.71 11.97
N ASP A 566 -23.05 15.18 12.24
CA ASP A 566 -22.81 14.18 13.29
C ASP A 566 -21.95 14.78 14.41
N GLN A 567 -22.60 15.34 15.42
CA GLN A 567 -21.94 15.95 16.58
C GLN A 567 -21.31 14.93 17.53
N LYS A 568 -21.64 13.63 17.40
CA LYS A 568 -21.10 12.59 18.29
C LYS A 568 -19.71 12.14 17.85
N THR A 569 -19.47 12.14 16.54
CA THR A 569 -18.22 11.65 15.95
C THR A 569 -17.35 12.76 15.37
N MET A 570 -17.93 13.93 15.04
CA MET A 570 -17.20 15.04 14.43
C MET A 570 -17.23 16.31 15.30
N SER A 571 -16.05 16.87 15.56
CA SER A 571 -15.87 18.19 16.16
C SER A 571 -14.80 18.99 15.41
N LEU A 572 -14.95 20.31 15.39
CA LEU A 572 -13.95 21.22 14.85
C LEU A 572 -12.81 21.37 15.85
N SER A 573 -11.61 20.90 15.48
CA SER A 573 -10.43 20.97 16.34
C SER A 573 -9.93 22.41 16.55
N ALA A 574 -9.07 22.64 17.54
CA ALA A 574 -8.43 23.95 17.75
C ALA A 574 -7.57 24.40 16.55
N ALA A 575 -7.04 23.44 15.77
CA ALA A 575 -6.32 23.70 14.53
C ALA A 575 -7.22 23.94 13.31
N PHE A 576 -8.52 23.63 13.39
CA PHE A 576 -9.41 23.72 12.25
C PHE A 576 -9.32 25.08 11.57
N PHE A 577 -9.46 26.14 12.37
CA PHE A 577 -9.58 27.49 11.86
C PHE A 577 -8.26 28.04 11.29
N PRO A 578 -7.09 27.89 11.96
CA PRO A 578 -5.80 28.22 11.36
C PRO A 578 -5.55 27.49 10.02
N ARG A 579 -5.91 26.21 9.92
CA ARG A 579 -5.76 25.44 8.69
C ARG A 579 -6.70 25.92 7.59
N TYR A 580 -7.94 26.24 7.95
CA TYR A 580 -8.90 26.81 7.01
C TYR A 580 -8.43 28.19 6.50
N GLN A 581 -7.88 29.02 7.38
CA GLN A 581 -7.29 30.31 7.00
C GLN A 581 -6.13 30.13 6.01
N MET A 582 -5.24 29.16 6.28
CA MET A 582 -4.16 28.80 5.37
C MET A 582 -4.67 28.33 4.00
N PHE A 583 -5.66 27.44 4.01
CA PHE A 583 -6.32 26.94 2.80
C PHE A 583 -6.94 28.08 1.99
N MET A 584 -7.77 28.91 2.62
CA MET A 584 -8.44 30.03 1.95
C MET A 584 -7.45 31.04 1.42
N ARG A 585 -6.38 31.35 2.17
CA ARG A 585 -5.32 32.26 1.70
C ARG A 585 -4.71 31.77 0.39
N ARG A 586 -4.26 30.50 0.35
CA ARG A 586 -3.62 29.91 -0.83
C ARG A 586 -4.59 29.89 -2.01
N LYS A 587 -5.83 29.48 -1.76
CA LYS A 587 -6.87 29.41 -2.79
C LYS A 587 -7.21 30.77 -3.37
N LEU A 588 -7.47 31.76 -2.53
CA LEU A 588 -7.84 33.10 -2.97
C LEU A 588 -6.71 33.77 -3.76
N ILE A 589 -5.46 33.61 -3.34
CA ILE A 589 -4.30 34.18 -4.05
C ILE A 589 -4.03 33.43 -5.37
N SER A 590 -3.93 32.09 -5.30
CA SER A 590 -3.41 31.30 -6.42
C SER A 590 -4.46 30.97 -7.47
N GLU A 591 -5.69 30.66 -7.05
CA GLU A 591 -6.78 30.25 -7.95
C GLU A 591 -7.66 31.43 -8.34
N MET A 592 -7.94 32.34 -7.39
CA MET A 592 -8.88 33.45 -7.61
C MET A 592 -8.21 34.80 -7.91
N SER A 593 -6.87 34.87 -7.88
CA SER A 593 -6.10 36.10 -8.13
C SER A 593 -6.51 37.28 -7.25
N VAL A 594 -6.95 37.01 -6.02
CA VAL A 594 -7.39 38.05 -5.08
C VAL A 594 -6.17 38.68 -4.40
N PRO A 595 -6.03 40.03 -4.41
CA PRO A 595 -4.92 40.71 -3.74
C PRO A 595 -4.93 40.48 -2.23
N MET A 596 -3.75 40.34 -1.63
CA MET A 596 -3.59 40.03 -0.21
C MET A 596 -4.18 41.12 0.69
N GLU A 597 -4.18 42.38 0.24
CA GLU A 597 -4.68 43.55 0.97
C GLU A 597 -6.19 43.51 1.22
N THR A 598 -6.91 42.66 0.47
CA THR A 598 -8.36 42.47 0.63
C THR A 598 -8.71 41.43 1.71
N MET A 599 -7.70 40.81 2.32
CA MET A 599 -7.88 39.78 3.33
C MET A 599 -7.33 40.25 4.66
N THR A 600 -8.08 40.02 5.72
CA THR A 600 -7.60 40.21 7.09
C THR A 600 -7.80 38.91 7.85
N PHE A 601 -6.69 38.36 8.32
CA PHE A 601 -6.68 37.20 9.17
C PHE A 601 -6.74 37.68 10.62
N SER A 602 -7.56 37.05 11.44
CA SER A 602 -7.63 37.25 12.90
C SER A 602 -7.63 35.90 13.59
N ARG A 603 -7.45 35.88 14.90
CA ARG A 603 -7.48 34.65 15.69
C ARG A 603 -8.80 33.87 15.54
N TYR A 604 -9.93 34.57 15.55
CA TYR A 604 -11.27 33.94 15.57
C TYR A 604 -12.07 34.15 14.29
N TYR A 605 -11.62 35.05 13.42
CA TYR A 605 -12.30 35.31 12.16
C TYR A 605 -11.35 35.51 10.98
N LEU A 606 -11.89 35.31 9.78
CA LEU A 606 -11.29 35.62 8.49
C LEU A 606 -12.19 36.65 7.84
N LYS A 607 -11.68 37.86 7.62
CA LYS A 607 -12.38 38.93 6.92
C LYS A 607 -11.88 38.99 5.48
N LEU A 608 -12.81 39.02 4.53
CA LEU A 608 -12.55 39.04 3.10
C LEU A 608 -13.35 40.16 2.47
N PHE A 609 -12.73 40.93 1.57
CA PHE A 609 -13.42 41.87 0.70
C PHE A 609 -13.45 41.32 -0.72
N LEU A 610 -14.56 40.70 -1.11
CA LEU A 610 -14.71 40.02 -2.39
C LEU A 610 -15.90 40.55 -3.16
N ASP A 611 -15.67 40.96 -4.40
CA ASP A 611 -16.73 41.34 -5.34
C ASP A 611 -17.64 42.47 -4.78
N GLY A 612 -17.05 43.36 -3.98
CA GLY A 612 -17.74 44.47 -3.30
C GLY A 612 -18.46 44.08 -2.00
N HIS A 613 -18.37 42.82 -1.58
CA HIS A 613 -18.94 42.29 -0.33
C HIS A 613 -17.88 42.21 0.75
N GLU A 614 -18.26 42.54 1.98
CA GLU A 614 -17.43 42.34 3.16
C GLU A 614 -17.92 41.07 3.89
N ILE A 615 -17.08 40.05 3.91
CA ILE A 615 -17.43 38.70 4.38
C ILE A 615 -16.56 38.39 5.59
N TYR A 616 -17.18 37.90 6.66
CA TYR A 616 -16.54 37.41 7.87
C TYR A 616 -16.82 35.92 7.99
N VAL A 617 -15.78 35.11 8.16
CA VAL A 617 -15.92 33.70 8.55
C VAL A 617 -15.41 33.57 9.97
N GLU A 618 -16.26 33.20 10.91
CA GLU A 618 -15.98 33.12 12.34
C GLU A 618 -16.11 31.69 12.84
N HIS A 619 -15.12 31.21 13.59
CA HIS A 619 -15.21 29.97 14.34
C HIS A 619 -15.36 30.29 15.82
N VAL A 620 -16.58 30.15 16.34
CA VAL A 620 -16.89 30.42 17.74
C VAL A 620 -16.31 29.29 18.60
N GLN A 621 -15.15 29.53 19.20
CA GLN A 621 -14.55 28.63 20.19
C GLN A 621 -15.14 28.91 21.57
N SER A 622 -16.31 28.34 21.87
CA SER A 622 -16.82 28.23 23.25
C SER A 622 -16.85 26.76 23.66
N GLU A 623 -16.85 26.49 24.97
CA GLU A 623 -16.97 25.12 25.53
C GLU A 623 -18.22 24.37 25.01
N GLU A 624 -19.22 25.09 24.50
CA GLU A 624 -20.47 24.54 24.00
C GLU A 624 -20.59 24.55 22.46
N SER A 625 -19.62 25.10 21.71
CA SER A 625 -19.78 25.45 20.28
C SER A 625 -18.71 24.92 19.33
N HIS A 626 -18.19 23.71 19.52
CA HIS A 626 -17.20 23.10 18.63
C HIS A 626 -17.75 22.51 17.31
N TYR A 627 -18.96 22.91 16.90
CA TYR A 627 -19.72 22.20 15.85
C TYR A 627 -20.19 23.09 14.71
N TYR A 628 -19.94 24.40 14.75
CA TYR A 628 -20.38 25.30 13.70
C TYR A 628 -19.36 26.38 13.36
N VAL A 629 -19.45 26.86 12.12
CA VAL A 629 -18.73 28.00 11.58
C VAL A 629 -19.78 28.97 11.06
N ASP A 630 -19.67 30.23 11.44
CA ASP A 630 -20.57 31.28 10.99
C ASP A 630 -19.92 32.06 9.85
N VAL A 631 -20.67 32.28 8.78
CA VAL A 631 -20.30 33.13 7.66
C VAL A 631 -21.26 34.30 7.64
N LEU A 632 -20.75 35.48 7.94
CA LEU A 632 -21.48 36.73 7.95
C LEU A 632 -21.05 37.57 6.75
N MET A 633 -21.99 38.27 6.14
CA MET A 633 -21.72 39.11 4.99
C MET A 633 -22.48 40.43 5.11
N LEU A 634 -21.78 41.52 4.85
CA LEU A 634 -22.37 42.80 4.47
C LEU A 634 -22.44 42.86 2.94
N CYS A 635 -23.67 42.88 2.41
CA CYS A 635 -23.92 42.96 0.98
C CYS A 635 -23.42 44.29 0.40
N SER A 636 -22.89 44.25 -0.82
CA SER A 636 -22.56 45.43 -1.61
C SER A 636 -23.83 46.25 -1.86
N GLU A 637 -23.73 47.57 -1.79
CA GLU A 637 -24.83 48.48 -2.11
C GLU A 637 -25.30 48.38 -3.58
N HIS A 638 -24.44 47.83 -4.45
CA HIS A 638 -24.68 47.76 -5.88
C HIS A 638 -25.22 46.40 -6.36
N LYS A 639 -25.41 45.43 -5.45
CA LYS A 639 -25.83 44.07 -5.79
C LYS A 639 -27.04 43.64 -4.99
N SER A 640 -27.92 42.88 -5.63
CA SER A 640 -29.07 42.31 -4.93
C SER A 640 -28.61 41.31 -3.87
N LYS A 641 -29.39 41.22 -2.79
CA LYS A 641 -29.15 40.30 -1.68
C LYS A 641 -29.07 38.84 -2.15
N GLU A 642 -29.94 38.45 -3.08
CA GLU A 642 -29.97 37.09 -3.64
C GLU A 642 -28.68 36.76 -4.41
N THR A 643 -28.15 37.72 -5.17
CA THR A 643 -26.89 37.56 -5.91
C THR A 643 -25.72 37.43 -4.94
N ALA A 644 -25.69 38.27 -3.91
CA ALA A 644 -24.67 38.23 -2.86
C ALA A 644 -24.68 36.88 -2.11
N ILE A 645 -25.86 36.38 -1.74
CA ILE A 645 -26.02 35.07 -1.08
C ILE A 645 -25.49 33.95 -1.99
N LYS A 646 -25.88 33.91 -3.27
CA LYS A 646 -25.39 32.91 -4.22
C LYS A 646 -23.87 32.97 -4.36
N TYR A 647 -23.31 34.17 -4.41
CA TYR A 647 -21.87 34.36 -4.51
C TYR A 647 -21.13 33.78 -3.29
N VAL A 648 -21.56 34.10 -2.08
CA VAL A 648 -20.96 33.58 -0.84
C VAL A 648 -21.15 32.06 -0.71
N LEU A 649 -22.32 31.55 -1.07
CA LEU A 649 -22.58 30.11 -1.06
C LEU A 649 -21.61 29.36 -1.97
N TYR A 650 -21.36 29.89 -3.17
CA TYR A 650 -20.52 29.24 -4.16
C TYR A 650 -19.02 29.37 -3.86
N ASN A 651 -18.55 30.54 -3.45
CA ASN A 651 -17.12 30.84 -3.32
C ASN A 651 -16.55 30.62 -1.92
N ILE A 652 -17.39 30.69 -0.87
CA ILE A 652 -16.93 30.58 0.52
C ILE A 652 -17.51 29.33 1.18
N VAL A 653 -18.84 29.19 1.19
CA VAL A 653 -19.50 28.08 1.92
C VAL A 653 -19.18 26.73 1.29
N LYS A 654 -19.24 26.64 -0.05
CA LYS A 654 -18.87 25.40 -0.76
C LYS A 654 -17.42 25.02 -0.51
N GLU A 655 -16.51 25.99 -0.46
CA GLU A 655 -15.09 25.76 -0.18
C GLU A 655 -14.84 25.35 1.26
N LEU A 656 -15.56 25.94 2.22
CA LEU A 656 -15.56 25.52 3.61
C LEU A 656 -16.08 24.09 3.77
N ILE A 657 -17.17 23.72 3.11
CA ILE A 657 -17.71 22.35 3.11
C ILE A 657 -16.73 21.37 2.45
N SER A 658 -16.16 21.77 1.31
CA SER A 658 -15.14 20.99 0.59
C SER A 658 -13.92 20.75 1.47
N PHE A 659 -13.40 21.80 2.11
CA PHE A 659 -12.31 21.74 3.07
C PHE A 659 -12.65 20.77 4.21
N CYS A 660 -13.81 20.90 4.84
CA CYS A 660 -14.29 19.98 5.87
C CYS A 660 -14.38 18.53 5.40
N ALA A 661 -14.70 18.27 4.13
CA ALA A 661 -14.73 16.94 3.53
C ALA A 661 -13.33 16.41 3.19
N THR A 662 -12.32 17.28 3.10
CA THR A 662 -10.94 16.84 2.91
C THR A 662 -10.37 16.25 4.20
N PRO A 663 -9.36 15.38 4.09
CA PRO A 663 -8.59 14.92 5.24
C PRO A 663 -7.85 16.05 6.01
N ASN A 664 -7.86 17.28 5.48
CA ASN A 664 -7.25 18.46 6.08
C ASN A 664 -8.24 19.38 6.83
N GLY A 665 -9.55 19.29 6.57
CA GLY A 665 -10.54 20.13 7.26
C GLY A 665 -11.07 19.50 8.53
N CYS A 666 -11.86 18.44 8.42
CA CYS A 666 -12.36 17.72 9.59
C CYS A 666 -11.73 16.33 9.62
N PRO A 667 -10.94 15.96 10.66
CA PRO A 667 -10.53 14.59 10.83
C PRO A 667 -11.78 13.75 11.14
N SER A 668 -12.31 13.09 10.11
CA SER A 668 -13.40 12.10 10.19
C SER A 668 -13.03 10.87 10.97
#